data_AF-A0A9W8HH52-F1
#
_entry.id   AF-A0A9W8HH52-F1
#
_cell.length_a   1.000
_cell.length_b   1.000
_cell.length_c   1.000
_cell.angle_alpha   90.00
_cell.angle_beta   90.00
_cell.angle_gamma   90.00
#
_symmetry.space_group_name_H-M   'P 1'
#
loop_
_entity.id
_entity.type
_entity.pdbx_description
1 polymer ?
#
loop_
_entity_poly.entity_id
_entity_poly.type
_entity_poly.pdbx_seq_one_letter_code
_entity_poly.pdbx_strand_id
1 'polypeptide(L)'
;MDKPTPRINAGMIQQFTNTTVRLTGRVVQPQGSGFTLETSDGGHVLINPSVECTHSARFVEILGKVQPDRSVTGFTAVDLSDNFDLRVFGLFEKAARAKTDGEGGKDADGSSDQAVCKAGAEAGDASSSASDADTKGSDVCGKGGGALKELDDPEDSPFEIVRAAVSSTDDPSVPSMTFRSHVLGVFFVFLISFVNQFYWERDNPIALNLLIVQLLCYPLGVAMAWALPRRTWRTFGYAWSMNPGPFTIKEHVLVSLMSNTSAFMALTVDIFAVLRLYYNPSFPLWAALLLLLSGQLFAYALAGLSRTLLVLPAPMIWPSSLINASLFRTFHEGSPAAAAATTTTHSSSSSSNNNNNNRRGRWRLPVLGRMSRTRFFWACFACSFAWYFVPGFLVQVLSTVSVLCLIAPNNHLANMIGDGKRGLGVLAFSLDWSVFSNAFLLSPIATPFWAACNLFLGFVLVFWIALPIGYFGNLWGGASLPLYSLSVFTTNGSEYNISRVMRDGVFDAHAYAEYSQLRMSLEFSWVYGIGFAALMSILVHIALYNGKEIIARVRESSAKHDDVHGRLITHYPAVRVWWYLALLAVSCAGGIGVGVGARIGVPWWGYILAYAIAIVLVIPVGIIQAVSNRQPGLSLVAELLSGLVLQGIPTGYSVLKLYGHGSLAQALSYAQDMKLAHYMKIPPRHVLAYQLAGIAISVCVQTTLFFWLIDRIPHMCRDGGYPWVCRSTNLVYSASIIWNLIGPLKVFGQGSPYSPLLWGFLFGLFLPVPVYFLQRRFPRHEWLRNIYVPVILSGIVGLPPMPPVDFPMWFLFGFAFNFVVRRYWHAWWQKYSFTLSAGLDSGLALSGIFQFLALTQNGIKLDWWGNRVDAQCALSSTPWRPLVSG
;
A
#
# COMPACT_ATOMS: atom_id res chain seq x y z
N MET A 1 19.74 -4.02 44.38
CA MET A 1 20.34 -2.78 44.93
C MET A 1 19.23 -1.76 44.88
N ASP A 2 18.56 -1.53 46.01
CA ASP A 2 17.16 -1.07 46.01
C ASP A 2 17.02 0.43 46.38
N LYS A 3 18.14 1.15 46.41
CA LYS A 3 18.17 2.60 46.67
C LYS A 3 18.73 3.35 45.46
N PRO A 4 18.13 4.49 45.07
CA PRO A 4 18.67 5.35 44.02
C PRO A 4 20.07 5.83 44.43
N THR A 5 21.04 5.69 43.53
CA THR A 5 22.44 6.08 43.75
C THR A 5 22.78 7.28 42.88
N PRO A 6 23.08 8.46 43.47
CA PRO A 6 23.37 9.66 42.71
C PRO A 6 24.67 9.50 41.92
N ARG A 7 24.66 9.99 40.67
CA ARG A 7 25.85 10.14 39.84
C ARG A 7 26.52 11.46 40.18
N ILE A 8 27.81 11.43 40.50
CA ILE A 8 28.56 12.60 40.95
C ILE A 8 29.90 12.70 40.21
N ASN A 9 30.47 13.89 40.22
CA ASN A 9 31.86 14.15 39.80
C ASN A 9 32.74 14.52 41.02
N ALA A 10 34.04 14.73 40.80
CA ALA A 10 34.99 15.06 41.87
C ALA A 10 34.58 16.31 42.66
N GLY A 11 34.06 17.35 41.99
CA GLY A 11 33.60 18.58 42.63
C GLY A 11 32.45 18.40 43.62
N MET A 12 31.68 17.32 43.51
CA MET A 12 30.51 17.04 44.36
C MET A 12 30.82 16.12 45.55
N ILE A 13 31.99 15.50 45.62
CA ILE A 13 32.31 14.46 46.62
C ILE A 13 32.05 14.91 48.05
N GLN A 14 32.37 16.17 48.38
CA GLN A 14 32.18 16.70 49.74
C GLN A 14 30.71 16.68 50.17
N GLN A 15 29.78 16.91 49.25
CA GLN A 15 28.34 16.96 49.51
C GLN A 15 27.75 15.58 49.80
N PHE A 16 28.44 14.52 49.37
CA PHE A 16 27.97 13.14 49.42
C PHE A 16 28.75 12.26 50.40
N THR A 17 29.41 12.87 51.40
CA THR A 17 30.15 12.16 52.46
C THR A 17 29.26 11.12 53.14
N ASN A 18 29.76 9.88 53.32
CA ASN A 18 29.03 8.73 53.87
C ASN A 18 27.83 8.22 53.05
N THR A 19 27.64 8.66 51.80
CA THR A 19 26.59 8.16 50.90
C THR A 19 27.15 7.26 49.80
N THR A 20 26.32 6.34 49.30
CA THR A 20 26.67 5.49 48.15
C THR A 20 26.39 6.25 46.86
N VAL A 21 27.41 6.38 46.02
CA VAL A 21 27.41 7.20 44.81
C VAL A 21 27.91 6.40 43.62
N ARG A 22 27.71 6.96 42.43
CA ARG A 22 28.25 6.45 41.18
C ARG A 22 29.18 7.48 40.54
N LEU A 23 30.36 7.04 40.14
CA LEU A 23 31.42 7.86 39.55
C LEU A 23 31.82 7.27 38.20
N THR A 24 31.91 8.13 37.18
CA THR A 24 32.36 7.73 35.85
C THR A 24 33.60 8.54 35.48
N GLY A 25 34.66 7.87 35.02
CA GLY A 25 35.90 8.57 34.72
C GLY A 25 36.96 7.73 34.04
N ARG A 26 38.07 8.39 33.73
CA ARG A 26 39.27 7.80 33.14
C ARG A 26 40.21 7.33 34.25
N VAL A 27 40.78 6.14 34.11
CA VAL A 27 41.80 5.64 35.04
C VAL A 27 43.15 6.30 34.70
N VAL A 28 43.76 7.01 35.64
CA VAL A 28 45.00 7.81 35.39
C VAL A 28 46.26 7.16 35.95
N GLN A 29 46.23 6.67 37.19
CA GLN A 29 47.38 6.01 37.83
C GLN A 29 46.92 4.95 38.85
N PRO A 30 47.41 3.71 38.76
CA PRO A 30 47.34 2.77 39.88
C PRO A 30 48.38 3.17 40.93
N GLN A 31 47.94 3.45 42.16
CA GLN A 31 48.81 3.62 43.33
C GLN A 31 48.53 2.47 44.30
N GLY A 32 49.37 1.43 44.26
CA GLY A 32 49.22 0.27 45.15
C GLY A 32 47.87 -0.43 44.98
N SER A 33 47.16 -0.68 46.08
CA SER A 33 45.84 -1.33 46.09
C SER A 33 44.70 -0.42 45.60
N GLY A 34 44.94 0.86 45.34
CA GLY A 34 43.94 1.82 44.85
C GLY A 34 44.32 2.44 43.50
N PHE A 35 43.39 3.18 42.90
CA PHE A 35 43.64 3.91 41.66
C PHE A 35 42.97 5.28 41.66
N THR A 36 43.53 6.21 40.89
CA THR A 36 42.97 7.55 40.74
C THR A 36 42.09 7.62 39.49
N LEU A 37 40.84 8.06 39.69
CA LEU A 37 39.86 8.30 38.65
C LEU A 37 39.78 9.80 38.32
N GLU A 38 39.91 10.15 37.05
CA GLU A 38 39.66 11.50 36.53
C GLU A 38 38.22 11.60 36.04
N THR A 39 37.42 12.48 36.64
CA THR A 39 36.00 12.68 36.31
C THR A 39 35.79 13.74 35.22
N SER A 40 34.54 13.92 34.80
CA SER A 40 34.13 14.81 33.69
C SER A 40 34.50 16.29 33.86
N ASP A 41 34.69 16.73 35.10
CA ASP A 41 35.13 18.07 35.51
C ASP A 41 36.67 18.21 35.54
N GLY A 42 37.42 17.17 35.18
CA GLY A 42 38.88 17.12 35.26
C GLY A 42 39.41 16.96 36.69
N GLY A 43 38.53 16.76 37.68
CA GLY A 43 38.93 16.48 39.05
C GLY A 43 39.36 15.03 39.24
N HIS A 44 40.22 14.81 40.23
CA HIS A 44 40.77 13.50 40.56
C HIS A 44 40.20 12.95 41.85
N VAL A 45 39.84 11.67 41.85
CA VAL A 45 39.23 10.96 42.97
C VAL A 45 40.02 9.70 43.27
N LEU A 46 40.43 9.52 44.52
CA LEU A 46 41.08 8.28 44.95
C LEU A 46 40.04 7.19 45.19
N ILE A 47 40.19 6.07 44.50
CA ILE A 47 39.35 4.89 44.66
C ILE A 47 40.12 3.81 45.42
N ASN A 48 39.57 3.40 46.56
CA ASN A 48 40.03 2.28 47.36
C ASN A 48 39.11 1.07 47.08
N PRO A 49 39.47 0.12 46.20
CA PRO A 49 38.62 -1.01 45.89
C PRO A 49 38.51 -1.98 47.09
N SER A 50 37.32 -2.52 47.34
CA SER A 50 37.12 -3.52 48.41
C SER A 50 37.62 -4.92 48.04
N VAL A 51 37.91 -5.16 46.75
CA VAL A 51 38.40 -6.43 46.18
C VAL A 51 39.42 -6.07 45.09
N GLU A 52 40.54 -6.79 44.98
CA GLU A 52 41.50 -6.59 43.89
C GLU A 52 40.80 -6.72 42.53
N CYS A 53 40.66 -5.60 41.81
CA CYS A 53 40.02 -5.55 40.50
C CYS A 53 41.08 -5.20 39.45
N THR A 54 41.40 -6.14 38.57
CA THR A 54 42.19 -5.88 37.37
C THR A 54 41.29 -5.30 36.29
N HIS A 55 41.48 -4.02 35.96
CA HIS A 55 40.74 -3.32 34.90
C HIS A 55 41.52 -3.36 33.58
N SER A 56 40.82 -3.68 32.49
CA SER A 56 41.41 -3.74 31.15
C SER A 56 41.12 -2.49 30.32
N ALA A 57 40.02 -1.78 30.64
CA ALA A 57 39.54 -0.63 29.88
C ALA A 57 40.05 0.72 30.41
N ARG A 58 40.11 1.71 29.50
CA ARG A 58 40.56 3.08 29.81
C ARG A 58 39.57 3.90 30.64
N PHE A 59 38.27 3.58 30.56
CA PHE A 59 37.19 4.27 31.24
C PHE A 59 36.37 3.29 32.08
N VAL A 60 35.94 3.71 33.26
CA VAL A 60 35.20 2.86 34.21
C VAL A 60 34.05 3.63 34.86
N GLU A 61 32.95 2.92 35.14
CA GLU A 61 31.87 3.37 36.01
C GLU A 61 31.95 2.61 37.35
N ILE A 62 32.10 3.34 38.45
CA ILE A 62 32.33 2.79 39.79
C ILE A 62 31.14 3.12 40.67
N LEU A 63 30.66 2.10 41.38
CA LEU A 63 29.72 2.27 42.48
C LEU A 63 30.47 2.12 43.80
N GLY A 64 30.41 3.14 44.65
CA GLY A 64 31.15 3.13 45.91
C GLY A 64 30.57 4.06 46.96
N LYS A 65 31.06 3.93 48.19
CA LYS A 65 30.69 4.82 49.29
C LYS A 65 31.76 5.89 49.50
N VAL A 66 31.34 7.14 49.58
CA VAL A 66 32.26 8.26 49.84
C VAL A 66 32.69 8.25 51.30
N GLN A 67 33.99 8.29 51.54
CA GLN A 67 34.60 8.33 52.87
C GLN A 67 34.85 9.77 53.32
N PRO A 68 35.03 10.02 54.63
CA PRO A 68 35.31 11.35 55.18
C PRO A 68 36.60 12.00 54.64
N ASP A 69 37.55 11.20 54.18
CA ASP A 69 38.82 11.63 53.58
C ASP A 69 38.69 12.00 52.09
N ARG A 70 37.47 12.03 51.54
CA ARG A 70 37.14 12.26 50.12
C ARG A 70 37.57 11.13 49.18
N SER A 71 38.05 10.00 49.72
CA SER A 71 38.23 8.78 48.94
C SER A 71 36.89 8.06 48.76
N VAL A 72 36.82 7.17 47.78
CA VAL A 72 35.63 6.33 47.57
C VAL A 72 36.02 4.88 47.70
N THR A 73 35.37 4.18 48.64
CA THR A 73 35.50 2.73 48.75
C THR A 73 34.59 2.07 47.71
N GLY A 74 35.19 1.50 46.66
CA GLY A 74 34.47 0.91 45.52
C GLY A 74 33.95 -0.48 45.84
N PHE A 75 32.65 -0.71 45.58
CA PHE A 75 31.99 -2.02 45.75
C PHE A 75 31.97 -2.83 44.45
N THR A 76 31.67 -2.16 43.33
CA THR A 76 31.61 -2.76 41.99
C THR A 76 32.05 -1.74 40.95
N ALA A 77 32.76 -2.19 39.94
CA ALA A 77 33.21 -1.37 38.83
C ALA A 77 32.89 -2.07 37.49
N VAL A 78 32.49 -1.29 36.50
CA VAL A 78 32.15 -1.76 35.15
C VAL A 78 33.04 -1.03 34.15
N ASP A 79 33.75 -1.80 33.34
CA ASP A 79 34.60 -1.30 32.26
C ASP A 79 33.72 -0.73 31.12
N LEU A 80 34.01 0.49 30.69
CA LEU A 80 33.33 1.18 29.59
C LEU A 80 34.16 1.05 28.30
N SER A 81 33.51 1.14 27.13
CA SER A 81 34.21 1.08 25.84
C SER A 81 35.28 2.16 25.69
N ASP A 82 36.39 1.85 25.01
CA ASP A 82 37.48 2.80 24.75
C ASP A 82 37.07 4.02 23.92
N ASN A 83 35.93 3.96 23.22
CA ASN A 83 35.35 5.08 22.47
C ASN A 83 34.48 6.03 23.34
N PHE A 84 34.48 5.87 24.67
CA PHE A 84 33.69 6.69 25.57
C PHE A 84 34.26 8.12 25.68
N ASP A 85 33.45 9.13 25.34
CA ASP A 85 33.83 10.54 25.47
C ASP A 85 33.36 11.14 26.81
N LEU A 86 34.30 11.26 27.74
CA LEU A 86 34.08 11.82 29.07
C LEU A 86 33.63 13.30 29.05
N ARG A 87 33.94 14.05 27.98
CA ARG A 87 33.54 15.47 27.85
C ARG A 87 32.08 15.61 27.50
N VAL A 88 31.60 14.79 26.56
CA VAL A 88 30.17 14.71 26.20
C VAL A 88 29.37 14.25 27.41
N PHE A 89 29.87 13.28 28.16
CA PHE A 89 29.26 12.83 29.41
C PHE A 89 29.11 13.97 30.44
N GLY A 90 30.15 14.80 30.61
CA GLY A 90 30.10 15.96 31.49
C GLY A 90 29.06 17.02 31.11
N LEU A 91 28.72 17.15 29.82
CA LEU A 91 27.63 18.04 29.38
C LEU A 91 26.26 17.55 29.85
N PHE A 92 26.04 16.23 29.85
CA PHE A 92 24.80 15.64 30.38
C PHE A 92 24.69 15.81 31.90
N GLU A 93 25.78 15.67 32.65
CA GLU A 93 25.79 15.93 34.09
C GLU A 93 25.46 17.40 34.41
N LYS A 94 26.02 18.35 33.65
CA LYS A 94 25.70 19.78 33.79
C LYS A 94 24.26 20.10 33.42
N ALA A 95 23.72 19.49 32.35
CA ALA A 95 22.33 19.67 31.94
C ALA A 95 21.34 19.06 32.95
N ALA A 96 21.67 17.90 33.53
CA ALA A 96 20.88 17.30 34.59
C ALA A 96 20.83 18.18 35.84
N ARG A 97 21.97 18.80 36.21
CA ARG A 97 22.06 19.72 37.35
C ARG A 97 21.19 20.98 37.19
N ALA A 98 21.15 21.55 35.99
CA ALA A 98 20.31 22.71 35.70
C ALA A 98 18.81 22.44 35.89
N LYS A 99 18.37 21.17 35.84
CA LYS A 99 16.98 20.77 36.14
C LYS A 99 16.70 20.62 37.64
N THR A 100 17.68 20.22 38.44
CA THR A 100 17.48 19.98 39.89
C THR A 100 17.61 21.24 40.74
N ASP A 101 18.38 22.24 40.32
CA ASP A 101 18.54 23.51 41.06
C ASP A 101 17.41 24.52 40.79
N GLY A 102 16.42 24.16 39.95
CA GLY A 102 15.33 25.02 39.49
C GLY A 102 13.95 24.69 40.07
N GLU A 103 13.82 24.57 41.39
CA GLU A 103 12.51 24.63 42.07
C GLU A 103 12.35 25.99 42.75
N GLY A 104 11.70 26.93 42.06
CA GLY A 104 11.41 28.25 42.64
C GLY A 104 11.01 29.38 41.68
N GLY A 105 10.07 29.16 40.75
CA GLY A 105 9.27 30.25 40.16
C GLY A 105 9.63 30.74 38.75
N LYS A 106 8.58 30.78 37.91
CA LYS A 106 8.30 31.60 36.71
C LYS A 106 9.38 31.80 35.63
N ASP A 107 8.99 31.38 34.42
CA ASP A 107 9.31 31.95 33.10
C ASP A 107 10.76 32.40 32.83
N ALA A 108 11.54 31.56 32.13
CA ALA A 108 12.70 32.00 31.36
C ALA A 108 13.02 31.07 30.16
N ASP A 109 13.37 31.71 29.05
CA ASP A 109 13.47 31.23 27.67
C ASP A 109 14.37 30.01 27.37
N GLY A 110 13.97 29.29 26.32
CA GLY A 110 14.71 28.20 25.67
C GLY A 110 15.97 28.65 24.94
N SER A 111 17.07 28.78 25.68
CA SER A 111 18.41 29.07 25.13
C SER A 111 19.47 27.99 25.39
N SER A 112 19.16 26.90 26.10
CA SER A 112 20.15 25.85 26.43
C SER A 112 20.30 24.73 25.38
N ASP A 113 19.29 24.51 24.52
CA ASP A 113 19.30 23.41 23.53
C ASP A 113 20.16 23.72 22.29
N GLN A 114 20.57 24.98 22.11
CA GLN A 114 21.48 25.40 21.03
C GLN A 114 22.96 25.18 21.33
N ALA A 115 23.34 24.93 22.59
CA ALA A 115 24.75 24.68 22.96
C ALA A 115 25.19 23.25 22.66
N VAL A 116 24.30 22.27 22.84
CA VAL A 116 24.59 20.84 22.60
C VAL A 116 24.68 20.53 21.09
N CYS A 117 23.87 21.20 20.27
CA CYS A 117 23.88 21.03 18.81
C CYS A 117 25.07 21.72 18.09
N LYS A 118 25.79 22.63 18.74
CA LYS A 118 26.95 23.33 18.15
C LYS A 118 28.29 22.64 18.38
N ALA A 119 28.45 21.85 19.45
CA ALA A 119 29.71 21.16 19.75
C ALA A 119 29.93 19.90 18.88
N GLY A 120 28.87 19.27 18.37
CA GLY A 120 28.98 18.11 17.48
C GLY A 120 29.41 18.42 16.04
N ALA A 121 29.49 19.71 15.67
CA ALA A 121 29.81 20.15 14.31
C ALA A 121 31.30 20.45 14.08
N GLU A 122 32.15 20.41 15.11
CA GLU A 122 33.58 20.77 15.01
C GLU A 122 34.57 19.61 15.24
N ALA A 123 34.09 18.38 15.49
CA ALA A 123 34.93 17.20 15.74
C ALA A 123 34.95 16.19 14.59
N GLY A 124 34.94 16.66 13.34
CA GLY A 124 34.95 15.83 12.15
C GLY A 124 36.16 16.10 11.27
N ASP A 125 37.37 15.74 11.72
CA ASP A 125 38.55 15.57 10.86
C ASP A 125 39.66 14.83 11.62
N ALA A 126 39.81 13.52 11.35
CA ALA A 126 41.09 12.79 11.36
C ALA A 126 40.90 11.33 10.93
N SER A 127 41.53 10.98 9.82
CA SER A 127 41.70 9.64 9.26
C SER A 127 42.74 8.79 10.00
N SER A 128 42.62 7.46 9.90
CA SER A 128 43.63 6.49 9.40
C SER A 128 43.95 5.23 10.26
N SER A 129 43.83 4.09 9.57
CA SER A 129 44.74 2.90 9.50
C SER A 129 44.91 1.88 10.64
N ALA A 130 44.82 0.60 10.21
CA ALA A 130 45.55 -0.63 10.64
C ALA A 130 45.24 -1.21 12.04
N SER A 131 45.34 -2.51 12.37
CA SER A 131 45.56 -3.81 11.69
C SER A 131 45.49 -4.90 12.79
N ASP A 132 45.06 -6.11 12.42
CA ASP A 132 45.42 -7.44 12.95
C ASP A 132 45.12 -7.92 14.40
N ALA A 133 44.68 -9.19 14.42
CA ALA A 133 45.11 -10.31 15.27
C ALA A 133 44.04 -11.02 16.14
N ASP A 134 44.00 -12.34 15.93
CA ASP A 134 43.20 -13.39 16.56
C ASP A 134 43.38 -13.52 18.09
N THR A 135 42.33 -13.98 18.80
CA THR A 135 42.42 -15.23 19.59
C THR A 135 41.04 -15.77 20.05
N LYS A 136 40.89 -17.10 19.99
CA LYS A 136 39.80 -17.90 20.58
C LYS A 136 40.02 -18.08 22.09
N GLY A 137 38.93 -18.20 22.85
CA GLY A 137 38.94 -18.78 24.20
C GLY A 137 37.57 -18.75 24.86
N SER A 138 36.96 -19.92 24.99
CA SER A 138 35.74 -20.20 25.76
C SER A 138 36.00 -20.10 27.27
N ASP A 139 35.03 -19.60 28.05
CA ASP A 139 34.39 -20.39 29.11
C ASP A 139 33.22 -19.69 29.79
N VAL A 140 32.34 -20.55 30.29
CA VAL A 140 30.96 -20.33 30.74
C VAL A 140 30.90 -19.99 32.22
N CYS A 141 30.10 -18.98 32.61
CA CYS A 141 29.36 -19.06 33.87
C CYS A 141 28.06 -18.23 33.85
N GLY A 142 26.94 -18.91 34.16
CA GLY A 142 25.90 -18.35 35.04
C GLY A 142 24.90 -17.36 34.48
N LYS A 143 23.72 -17.87 34.11
CA LYS A 143 22.47 -17.12 33.91
C LYS A 143 22.12 -16.24 35.13
N GLY A 144 21.88 -14.95 34.87
CA GLY A 144 21.07 -14.06 35.69
C GLY A 144 20.27 -13.16 34.75
N GLY A 145 18.96 -13.36 34.71
CA GLY A 145 18.07 -12.62 33.80
C GLY A 145 17.78 -11.20 34.28
N GLY A 146 17.38 -10.37 33.33
CA GLY A 146 16.60 -9.16 33.57
C GLY A 146 17.36 -7.84 33.41
N ALA A 147 16.78 -6.99 32.55
CA ALA A 147 16.99 -5.54 32.48
C ALA A 147 18.29 -5.00 31.85
N LEU A 148 18.39 -5.15 30.53
CA LEU A 148 18.86 -4.08 29.65
C LEU A 148 17.81 -3.93 28.54
N LYS A 149 16.72 -3.24 28.88
CA LYS A 149 15.68 -2.83 27.93
C LYS A 149 14.94 -1.60 28.43
N GLU A 150 15.71 -0.55 28.68
CA GLU A 150 15.23 0.83 28.80
C GLU A 150 16.41 1.70 28.40
N LEU A 151 16.17 2.73 27.58
CA LEU A 151 17.13 3.59 26.86
C LEU A 151 17.47 3.14 25.43
N ASP A 152 16.43 3.11 24.60
CA ASP A 152 16.39 3.68 23.24
C ASP A 152 15.01 3.31 22.66
N ASP A 153 13.96 3.96 23.17
CA ASP A 153 12.69 3.95 22.45
C ASP A 153 12.88 4.90 21.26
N PRO A 154 12.91 4.43 20.00
CA PRO A 154 12.91 5.37 18.89
C PRO A 154 11.60 6.16 18.97
N GLU A 155 11.72 7.49 19.13
CA GLU A 155 10.56 8.40 19.06
C GLU A 155 9.82 8.28 17.71
N ASP A 156 10.47 7.68 16.72
CA ASP A 156 9.99 7.56 15.34
C ASP A 156 9.92 6.11 14.83
N SER A 157 9.16 5.93 13.74
CA SER A 157 9.02 4.64 13.06
C SER A 157 10.35 4.11 12.49
N PRO A 158 10.62 2.79 12.53
CA PRO A 158 11.83 2.20 11.97
C PRO A 158 11.93 2.39 10.45
N PHE A 159 10.80 2.60 9.76
CA PHE A 159 10.76 2.76 8.31
C PHE A 159 10.78 4.24 7.93
N GLU A 160 11.85 4.64 7.23
CA GLU A 160 12.04 6.01 6.74
C GLU A 160 10.85 6.55 5.92
N ILE A 161 10.28 5.69 5.07
CA ILE A 161 9.14 6.03 4.23
C ILE A 161 7.88 6.35 5.04
N VAL A 162 7.72 5.72 6.20
CA VAL A 162 6.61 5.98 7.14
C VAL A 162 6.86 7.28 7.90
N ARG A 163 8.09 7.52 8.39
CA ARG A 163 8.46 8.79 9.06
C ARG A 163 8.22 10.02 8.18
N ALA A 164 8.50 9.90 6.88
CA ALA A 164 8.26 10.98 5.92
C ALA A 164 6.78 11.35 5.78
N ALA A 165 5.89 10.35 5.84
CA ALA A 165 4.47 10.49 5.55
C ALA A 165 3.57 10.63 6.81
N VAL A 166 3.97 10.09 7.97
CA VAL A 166 3.11 9.97 9.16
C VAL A 166 3.73 10.69 10.36
N SER A 167 2.92 11.38 11.16
CA SER A 167 3.38 12.03 12.39
C SER A 167 3.58 11.01 13.53
N SER A 168 4.63 11.17 14.33
CA SER A 168 4.90 10.40 15.56
C SER A 168 4.11 10.90 16.78
N THR A 169 3.27 11.92 16.62
CA THR A 169 2.43 12.47 17.70
C THR A 169 0.93 12.20 17.48
N ASP A 170 0.16 12.16 18.58
CA ASP A 170 -1.30 12.10 18.58
C ASP A 170 -1.88 12.83 19.80
N ASP A 171 -3.05 13.46 19.63
CA ASP A 171 -3.84 14.06 20.70
C ASP A 171 -5.16 13.27 20.88
N PRO A 172 -5.30 12.47 21.95
CA PRO A 172 -6.49 11.68 22.21
C PRO A 172 -7.76 12.48 22.55
N SER A 173 -7.64 13.75 22.93
CA SER A 173 -8.78 14.59 23.31
C SER A 173 -9.60 15.07 22.11
N VAL A 174 -9.01 15.02 20.91
CA VAL A 174 -9.65 15.51 19.68
C VAL A 174 -10.83 14.61 19.28
N PRO A 175 -12.05 15.15 19.15
CA PRO A 175 -13.21 14.37 18.77
C PRO A 175 -13.10 13.87 17.34
N SER A 176 -13.52 12.63 17.11
CA SER A 176 -13.48 11.97 15.79
C SER A 176 -14.88 11.68 15.25
N MET A 177 -15.80 11.18 16.09
CA MET A 177 -17.22 11.00 15.72
C MET A 177 -18.03 12.24 16.07
N THR A 178 -18.34 13.06 15.07
CA THR A 178 -19.09 14.31 15.25
C THR A 178 -20.25 14.40 14.27
N PHE A 179 -21.20 15.31 14.48
CA PHE A 179 -22.32 15.46 13.56
C PHE A 179 -21.87 15.68 12.10
N ARG A 180 -20.86 16.54 11.89
CA ARG A 180 -20.31 16.80 10.55
C ARG A 180 -19.68 15.58 9.90
N SER A 181 -18.96 14.73 10.66
CA SER A 181 -18.35 13.52 10.08
C SER A 181 -19.42 12.50 9.65
N HIS A 182 -20.54 12.40 10.36
CA HIS A 182 -21.65 11.53 9.95
C HIS A 182 -22.34 12.07 8.69
N VAL A 183 -22.67 13.36 8.65
CA VAL A 183 -23.36 13.98 7.51
C VAL A 183 -22.51 13.92 6.24
N LEU A 184 -21.24 14.33 6.32
CA LEU A 184 -20.33 14.27 5.18
C LEU A 184 -20.02 12.82 4.78
N GLY A 185 -19.85 11.91 5.74
CA GLY A 185 -19.64 10.49 5.48
C GLY A 185 -20.77 9.87 4.68
N VAL A 186 -22.02 10.05 5.12
CA VAL A 186 -23.21 9.56 4.42
C VAL A 186 -23.33 10.19 3.02
N PHE A 187 -23.12 11.50 2.92
CA PHE A 187 -23.17 12.21 1.64
C PHE A 187 -22.15 11.67 0.63
N PHE A 188 -20.88 11.53 1.01
CA PHE A 188 -19.84 11.06 0.09
C PHE A 188 -19.95 9.57 -0.24
N VAL A 189 -20.38 8.73 0.70
CA VAL A 189 -20.69 7.32 0.38
C VAL A 189 -21.79 7.23 -0.67
N PHE A 190 -22.88 7.98 -0.47
CA PHE A 190 -23.98 7.99 -1.41
C PHE A 190 -23.53 8.49 -2.79
N LEU A 191 -22.79 9.61 -2.81
CA LEU A 191 -22.29 10.22 -4.04
C LEU A 191 -21.36 9.28 -4.83
N ILE A 192 -20.36 8.68 -4.18
CA ILE A 192 -19.46 7.75 -4.86
C ILE A 192 -20.22 6.51 -5.32
N SER A 193 -21.06 5.95 -4.46
CA SER A 193 -21.84 4.76 -4.81
C SER A 193 -22.71 5.00 -6.04
N PHE A 194 -23.38 6.16 -6.10
CA PHE A 194 -24.22 6.53 -7.23
C PHE A 194 -23.39 6.74 -8.50
N VAL A 195 -22.35 7.58 -8.44
CA VAL A 195 -21.56 7.94 -9.61
C VAL A 195 -20.82 6.72 -10.16
N ASN A 196 -20.13 5.97 -9.31
CA ASN A 196 -19.36 4.81 -9.76
C ASN A 196 -20.28 3.77 -10.41
N GLN A 197 -21.40 3.43 -9.77
CA GLN A 197 -22.31 2.43 -10.33
C GLN A 197 -23.02 2.92 -11.61
N PHE A 198 -23.40 4.21 -11.68
CA PHE A 198 -24.03 4.77 -12.87
C PHE A 198 -23.11 4.73 -14.08
N TYR A 199 -21.82 5.02 -13.90
CA TYR A 199 -20.86 5.04 -15.01
C TYR A 199 -20.24 3.69 -15.31
N TRP A 200 -20.24 2.73 -14.37
CA TRP A 200 -19.57 1.44 -14.50
C TRP A 200 -19.95 0.66 -15.77
N GLU A 201 -21.24 0.68 -16.13
CA GLU A 201 -21.77 -0.08 -17.27
C GLU A 201 -21.65 0.64 -18.62
N ARG A 202 -21.11 1.86 -18.62
CA ARG A 202 -20.84 2.61 -19.84
C ARG A 202 -19.56 2.14 -20.52
N ASP A 203 -19.46 2.42 -21.81
CA ASP A 203 -18.30 2.08 -22.63
C ASP A 203 -16.98 2.68 -22.11
N ASN A 204 -17.04 3.89 -21.55
CA ASN A 204 -15.93 4.57 -20.88
C ASN A 204 -16.39 4.99 -19.47
N PRO A 205 -16.16 4.15 -18.44
CA PRO A 205 -16.61 4.42 -17.08
C PRO A 205 -15.74 5.51 -16.42
N ILE A 206 -16.36 6.31 -15.55
CA ILE A 206 -15.68 7.19 -14.61
C ILE A 206 -15.74 6.55 -13.23
N ALA A 207 -14.63 6.56 -12.50
CA ALA A 207 -14.59 6.15 -11.11
C ALA A 207 -14.14 7.32 -10.22
N LEU A 208 -14.93 7.62 -9.19
CA LEU A 208 -14.54 8.48 -8.09
C LEU A 208 -13.70 7.69 -7.09
N ASN A 209 -12.49 8.18 -6.84
CA ASN A 209 -11.53 7.59 -5.90
C ASN A 209 -11.47 8.36 -4.58
N LEU A 210 -10.89 7.73 -3.56
CA LEU A 210 -10.72 8.28 -2.20
C LEU A 210 -10.09 9.69 -2.16
N LEU A 211 -9.12 9.97 -3.04
CA LEU A 211 -8.44 11.27 -3.09
C LEU A 211 -9.38 12.43 -3.42
N ILE A 212 -10.41 12.20 -4.25
CA ILE A 212 -11.40 13.22 -4.60
C ILE A 212 -12.24 13.57 -3.37
N VAL A 213 -12.61 12.57 -2.57
CA VAL A 213 -13.32 12.81 -1.32
C VAL A 213 -12.46 13.59 -0.36
N GLN A 214 -11.18 13.25 -0.20
CA GLN A 214 -10.27 14.02 0.66
C GLN A 214 -10.17 15.48 0.21
N LEU A 215 -10.13 15.73 -1.10
CA LEU A 215 -10.05 17.06 -1.65
C LEU A 215 -11.34 17.88 -1.45
N LEU A 216 -12.51 17.28 -1.69
CA LEU A 216 -13.81 17.94 -1.58
C LEU A 216 -14.32 18.03 -0.14
N CYS A 217 -13.98 17.07 0.71
CA CYS A 217 -14.41 17.01 2.10
C CYS A 217 -13.79 18.12 2.94
N TYR A 218 -12.52 18.48 2.69
CA TYR A 218 -11.85 19.54 3.44
C TYR A 218 -12.57 20.90 3.39
N PRO A 219 -12.85 21.53 2.21
CA PRO A 219 -13.54 22.82 2.16
C PRO A 219 -14.97 22.73 2.70
N LEU A 220 -15.69 21.63 2.46
CA LEU A 220 -17.03 21.42 3.02
C LEU A 220 -17.01 21.27 4.54
N GLY A 221 -16.03 20.56 5.09
CA GLY A 221 -15.84 20.40 6.54
C GLY A 221 -15.49 21.72 7.23
N VAL A 222 -14.64 22.54 6.61
CA VAL A 222 -14.32 23.90 7.09
C VAL A 222 -15.54 24.81 6.99
N ALA A 223 -16.30 24.76 5.89
CA ALA A 223 -17.53 25.53 5.72
C ALA A 223 -18.59 25.15 6.77
N MET A 224 -18.76 23.86 7.07
CA MET A 224 -19.64 23.38 8.14
C MET A 224 -19.13 23.81 9.53
N ALA A 225 -17.82 23.80 9.77
CA ALA A 225 -17.24 24.29 11.03
C ALA A 225 -17.44 25.80 11.21
N TRP A 226 -17.55 26.56 10.13
CA TRP A 226 -17.86 27.98 10.16
C TRP A 226 -19.37 28.26 10.31
N ALA A 227 -20.23 27.50 9.60
CA ALA A 227 -21.67 27.75 9.55
C ALA A 227 -22.47 27.12 10.70
N LEU A 228 -22.03 25.98 11.26
CA LEU A 228 -22.82 25.27 12.27
C LEU A 228 -22.73 25.91 13.67
N PRO A 229 -23.84 25.94 14.43
CA PRO A 229 -23.87 26.49 15.77
C PRO A 229 -23.07 25.63 16.76
N ARG A 230 -22.34 26.28 17.68
CA ARG A 230 -21.56 25.65 18.75
C ARG A 230 -22.40 25.24 19.98
N ARG A 231 -23.73 25.29 19.87
CA ARG A 231 -24.64 24.99 20.99
C ARG A 231 -24.54 23.52 21.37
N THR A 232 -24.45 23.25 22.67
CA THR A 232 -24.50 21.88 23.22
C THR A 232 -25.95 21.51 23.51
N TRP A 233 -26.37 20.35 23.01
CA TRP A 233 -27.66 19.73 23.32
C TRP A 233 -27.45 18.56 24.27
N ARG A 234 -28.43 18.31 25.13
CA ARG A 234 -28.50 17.12 25.97
C ARG A 234 -29.73 16.32 25.55
N THR A 235 -29.52 15.19 24.88
CA THR A 235 -30.59 14.27 24.49
C THR A 235 -30.34 12.92 25.16
N PHE A 236 -31.35 12.37 25.84
CA PHE A 236 -31.25 11.09 26.55
C PHE A 236 -30.02 10.96 27.47
N GLY A 237 -29.65 12.04 28.17
CA GLY A 237 -28.50 12.06 29.08
C GLY A 237 -27.12 12.20 28.41
N TYR A 238 -27.03 12.21 27.08
CA TYR A 238 -25.78 12.44 26.34
C TYR A 238 -25.68 13.89 25.88
N ALA A 239 -24.56 14.55 26.19
CA ALA A 239 -24.25 15.90 25.72
C ALA A 239 -23.52 15.85 24.38
N TRP A 240 -24.07 16.46 23.34
CA TRP A 240 -23.47 16.54 22.01
C TRP A 240 -23.59 17.94 21.41
N SER A 241 -22.69 18.27 20.49
CA SER A 241 -22.68 19.53 19.74
C SER A 241 -22.59 19.25 18.25
N MET A 242 -23.24 20.08 17.43
CA MET A 242 -23.12 20.05 15.97
C MET A 242 -21.77 20.57 15.52
N ASN A 243 -21.18 21.48 16.30
CA ASN A 243 -19.88 22.08 16.04
C ASN A 243 -19.01 22.04 17.30
N PRO A 244 -18.22 20.96 17.49
CA PRO A 244 -17.34 20.82 18.65
C PRO A 244 -16.05 21.65 18.54
N GLY A 245 -15.76 22.26 17.39
CA GLY A 245 -14.50 22.99 17.17
C GLY A 245 -14.10 23.05 15.69
N PRO A 246 -12.85 23.43 15.36
CA PRO A 246 -12.34 23.43 13.98
C PRO A 246 -12.40 22.02 13.36
N PHE A 247 -12.49 21.93 12.03
CA PHE A 247 -12.52 20.64 11.32
C PHE A 247 -11.20 19.89 11.51
N THR A 248 -11.27 18.68 12.08
CA THR A 248 -10.09 17.94 12.52
C THR A 248 -9.65 16.92 11.47
N ILE A 249 -8.38 16.51 11.55
CA ILE A 249 -7.85 15.41 10.73
C ILE A 249 -8.61 14.10 10.98
N LYS A 250 -9.04 13.83 12.22
CA LYS A 250 -9.70 12.57 12.58
C LYS A 250 -11.07 12.42 11.94
N GLU A 251 -11.85 13.50 11.89
CA GLU A 251 -13.13 13.51 11.20
C GLU A 251 -12.96 13.39 9.69
N HIS A 252 -11.96 14.07 9.12
CA HIS A 252 -11.66 14.01 7.70
C HIS A 252 -11.30 12.58 7.26
N VAL A 253 -10.48 11.89 8.06
CA VAL A 253 -10.10 10.50 7.83
C VAL A 253 -11.33 9.59 7.92
N LEU A 254 -12.17 9.73 8.96
CA LEU A 254 -13.37 8.91 9.10
C LEU A 254 -14.36 9.05 7.94
N VAL A 255 -14.61 10.27 7.47
CA VAL A 255 -15.46 10.53 6.28
C VAL A 255 -14.88 9.82 5.06
N SER A 256 -13.57 9.92 4.87
CA SER A 256 -12.87 9.30 3.74
C SER A 256 -12.93 7.78 3.80
N LEU A 257 -12.65 7.17 4.94
CA LEU A 257 -12.71 5.70 5.13
C LEU A 257 -14.11 5.15 4.92
N MET A 258 -15.14 5.87 5.40
CA MET A 258 -16.53 5.52 5.16
C MET A 258 -16.86 5.56 3.66
N SER A 259 -16.42 6.61 2.96
CA SER A 259 -16.65 6.75 1.51
C SER A 259 -15.93 5.69 0.66
N ASN A 260 -14.74 5.23 1.09
CA ASN A 260 -13.93 4.27 0.37
C ASN A 260 -14.57 2.88 0.25
N THR A 261 -15.52 2.54 1.14
CA THR A 261 -16.23 1.24 1.10
C THR A 261 -16.98 1.01 -0.21
N SER A 262 -17.30 2.09 -0.93
CA SER A 262 -18.04 2.06 -2.19
C SER A 262 -17.19 1.97 -3.45
N ALA A 263 -15.87 2.23 -3.36
CA ALA A 263 -15.01 2.42 -4.54
C ALA A 263 -14.84 1.15 -5.40
N PHE A 264 -14.65 0.00 -4.76
CA PHE A 264 -14.42 -1.30 -5.42
C PHE A 264 -15.70 -2.13 -5.64
N MET A 265 -16.83 -1.58 -5.25
CA MET A 265 -18.04 -2.36 -5.08
C MET A 265 -18.80 -2.62 -6.39
N ALA A 266 -18.65 -1.74 -7.38
CA ALA A 266 -19.24 -1.89 -8.71
C ALA A 266 -18.76 -3.17 -9.43
N LEU A 267 -17.48 -3.54 -9.27
CA LEU A 267 -16.94 -4.80 -9.81
C LEU A 267 -17.62 -6.04 -9.22
N THR A 268 -18.15 -5.91 -7.99
CA THR A 268 -18.89 -6.99 -7.33
C THR A 268 -20.34 -7.08 -7.84
N VAL A 269 -20.87 -5.98 -8.38
CA VAL A 269 -22.21 -5.93 -8.99
C VAL A 269 -22.28 -6.74 -10.28
N ASP A 270 -21.21 -6.74 -11.08
CA ASP A 270 -21.12 -7.51 -12.33
C ASP A 270 -21.48 -8.99 -12.16
N ILE A 271 -21.15 -9.57 -11.00
CA ILE A 271 -21.40 -10.99 -10.72
C ILE A 271 -22.90 -11.33 -10.73
N PHE A 272 -23.75 -10.49 -10.13
CA PHE A 272 -25.20 -10.72 -10.18
C PHE A 272 -25.88 -9.99 -11.34
N ALA A 273 -25.23 -8.99 -11.94
CA ALA A 273 -25.62 -8.46 -13.24
C ALA A 273 -25.68 -9.59 -14.27
N VAL A 274 -24.65 -10.46 -14.30
CA VAL A 274 -24.64 -11.66 -15.15
C VAL A 274 -25.80 -12.61 -14.82
N LEU A 275 -26.09 -12.83 -13.52
CA LEU A 275 -27.22 -13.66 -13.12
C LEU A 275 -28.55 -13.12 -13.65
N ARG A 276 -28.78 -11.81 -13.61
CA ARG A 276 -30.03 -11.19 -14.08
C ARG A 276 -30.09 -11.05 -15.61
N LEU A 277 -29.00 -10.65 -16.26
CA LEU A 277 -28.95 -10.39 -17.70
C LEU A 277 -28.99 -11.67 -18.54
N TYR A 278 -28.24 -12.70 -18.12
CA TYR A 278 -27.93 -13.84 -18.98
C TYR A 278 -28.52 -15.18 -18.50
N TYR A 279 -28.73 -15.37 -17.19
CA TYR A 279 -29.16 -16.67 -16.66
C TYR A 279 -30.62 -16.69 -16.18
N ASN A 280 -30.99 -15.80 -15.28
CA ASN A 280 -32.32 -15.72 -14.69
C ASN A 280 -32.84 -14.27 -14.71
N PRO A 281 -33.60 -13.88 -15.76
CA PRO A 281 -34.21 -12.55 -15.86
C PRO A 281 -35.10 -12.17 -14.66
N SER A 282 -35.64 -13.15 -13.94
CA SER A 282 -36.49 -12.94 -12.76
C SER A 282 -35.70 -12.83 -11.44
N PHE A 283 -34.37 -12.75 -11.47
CA PHE A 283 -33.55 -12.66 -10.27
C PHE A 283 -33.91 -11.42 -9.44
N PRO A 284 -34.38 -11.58 -8.18
CA PRO A 284 -35.00 -10.49 -7.44
C PRO A 284 -34.00 -9.57 -6.74
N LEU A 285 -34.38 -8.30 -6.57
CA LEU A 285 -33.55 -7.26 -5.95
C LEU A 285 -33.12 -7.61 -4.52
N TRP A 286 -34.02 -8.17 -3.71
CA TRP A 286 -33.72 -8.51 -2.32
C TRP A 286 -32.59 -9.55 -2.22
N ALA A 287 -32.55 -10.51 -3.16
CA ALA A 287 -31.52 -11.54 -3.17
C ALA A 287 -30.16 -10.93 -3.56
N ALA A 288 -30.13 -10.05 -4.56
CA ALA A 288 -28.92 -9.30 -4.93
C ALA A 288 -28.39 -8.46 -3.75
N LEU A 289 -29.27 -7.73 -3.06
CA LEU A 289 -28.91 -6.89 -1.92
C LEU A 289 -28.30 -7.71 -0.78
N LEU A 290 -28.96 -8.79 -0.36
CA LEU A 290 -28.48 -9.60 0.76
C LEU A 290 -27.21 -10.37 0.40
N LEU A 291 -27.09 -10.86 -0.85
CA LEU A 291 -25.90 -11.57 -1.32
C LEU A 291 -24.68 -10.63 -1.40
N LEU A 292 -24.88 -9.40 -1.88
CA LEU A 292 -23.82 -8.40 -1.92
C LEU A 292 -23.45 -7.95 -0.49
N LEU A 293 -24.44 -7.72 0.38
CA LEU A 293 -24.21 -7.39 1.78
C LEU A 293 -23.42 -8.48 2.49
N SER A 294 -23.78 -9.76 2.33
CA SER A 294 -23.02 -10.86 2.94
C SER A 294 -21.59 -10.93 2.41
N GLY A 295 -21.36 -10.73 1.11
CA GLY A 295 -20.02 -10.68 0.53
C GLY A 295 -19.13 -9.57 1.10
N GLN A 296 -19.70 -8.38 1.30
CA GLN A 296 -18.99 -7.22 1.83
C GLN A 296 -18.73 -7.34 3.34
N LEU A 297 -19.70 -7.82 4.12
CA LEU A 297 -19.51 -8.08 5.55
C LEU A 297 -18.50 -9.22 5.80
N PHE A 298 -18.51 -10.26 4.95
CA PHE A 298 -17.51 -11.33 4.98
C PHE A 298 -16.10 -10.78 4.74
N ALA A 299 -15.93 -9.94 3.71
CA ALA A 299 -14.66 -9.28 3.41
C ALA A 299 -14.17 -8.42 4.59
N TYR A 300 -15.08 -7.65 5.19
CA TYR A 300 -14.77 -6.79 6.32
C TYR A 300 -14.37 -7.59 7.58
N ALA A 301 -15.10 -8.67 7.87
CA ALA A 301 -14.77 -9.58 8.96
C ALA A 301 -13.37 -10.20 8.76
N LEU A 302 -13.04 -10.61 7.53
CA LEU A 302 -11.75 -11.19 7.19
C LEU A 302 -10.59 -10.20 7.36
N ALA A 303 -10.78 -8.94 6.95
CA ALA A 303 -9.83 -7.86 7.20
C ALA A 303 -9.60 -7.64 8.70
N GLY A 304 -10.67 -7.62 9.49
CA GLY A 304 -10.61 -7.46 10.94
C GLY A 304 -9.92 -8.60 11.68
N LEU A 305 -10.12 -9.85 11.23
CA LEU A 305 -9.45 -11.03 11.80
C LEU A 305 -7.96 -11.09 11.43
N SER A 306 -7.61 -10.64 10.23
CA SER A 306 -6.22 -10.61 9.75
C SER A 306 -5.40 -9.40 10.23
N ARG A 307 -6.02 -8.43 10.94
CA ARG A 307 -5.37 -7.18 11.39
C ARG A 307 -4.09 -7.38 12.22
N THR A 308 -4.02 -8.44 13.02
CA THR A 308 -2.84 -8.73 13.86
C THR A 308 -1.62 -9.07 13.01
N LEU A 309 -1.82 -9.58 11.80
CA LEU A 309 -0.78 -9.96 10.87
C LEU A 309 -0.56 -8.92 9.76
N LEU A 310 -1.62 -8.24 9.31
CA LEU A 310 -1.56 -7.34 8.15
C LEU A 310 -1.52 -5.84 8.52
N VAL A 311 -1.96 -5.45 9.71
CA VAL A 311 -2.13 -4.03 10.08
C VAL A 311 -1.17 -3.62 11.20
N LEU A 312 -1.14 -4.38 12.30
CA LEU A 312 -0.36 -4.03 13.49
C LEU A 312 1.17 -4.12 13.30
N PRO A 313 1.74 -5.09 12.57
CA PRO A 313 3.18 -5.18 12.42
C PRO A 313 3.78 -3.99 11.66
N ALA A 314 4.93 -3.50 12.12
CA ALA A 314 5.66 -2.40 11.49
C ALA A 314 6.07 -2.70 10.02
N PRO A 315 6.52 -3.93 9.66
CA PRO A 315 6.92 -4.24 8.29
C PRO A 315 5.78 -4.18 7.25
N MET A 316 4.52 -4.22 7.70
CA MET A 316 3.35 -4.10 6.83
C MET A 316 3.06 -2.63 6.59
N ILE A 317 3.77 -2.02 5.64
CA ILE A 317 3.79 -0.57 5.42
C ILE A 317 2.52 -0.07 4.71
N TRP A 318 1.99 -0.85 3.76
CA TRP A 318 0.93 -0.41 2.84
C TRP A 318 1.25 0.91 2.15
N PRO A 319 2.24 0.94 1.23
CA PRO A 319 2.78 2.19 0.70
C PRO A 319 1.75 3.12 0.03
N SER A 320 0.73 2.57 -0.65
CA SER A 320 -0.36 3.37 -1.22
C SER A 320 -1.16 4.17 -0.17
N SER A 321 -1.29 3.67 1.07
CA SER A 321 -1.90 4.42 2.17
C SER A 321 -1.08 5.65 2.60
N LEU A 322 0.23 5.66 2.34
CA LEU A 322 1.09 6.79 2.71
C LEU A 322 0.81 8.04 1.85
N ILE A 323 0.36 7.86 0.60
CA ILE A 323 -0.09 8.98 -0.24
C ILE A 323 -1.28 9.68 0.44
N ASN A 324 -2.30 8.91 0.83
CA ASN A 324 -3.48 9.42 1.54
C ASN A 324 -3.10 10.07 2.88
N ALA A 325 -2.25 9.42 3.68
CA ALA A 325 -1.73 9.96 4.94
C ALA A 325 -1.05 11.33 4.74
N SER A 326 -0.21 11.45 3.71
CA SER A 326 0.49 12.69 3.40
C SER A 326 -0.46 13.82 2.96
N LEU A 327 -1.55 13.48 2.28
CA LEU A 327 -2.55 14.44 1.82
C LEU A 327 -3.36 15.00 3.01
N PHE A 328 -3.79 14.15 3.94
CA PHE A 328 -4.45 14.60 5.17
C PHE A 328 -3.58 15.58 5.97
N ARG A 329 -2.30 15.27 6.12
CA ARG A 329 -1.34 16.16 6.77
C ARG A 329 -1.17 17.47 6.00
N THR A 330 -1.14 17.42 4.68
CA THR A 330 -0.99 18.62 3.83
C THR A 330 -2.15 19.61 4.00
N PHE A 331 -3.35 19.14 4.32
CA PHE A 331 -4.52 19.99 4.58
C PHE A 331 -4.63 20.47 6.03
N HIS A 332 -4.21 19.66 7.01
CA HIS A 332 -4.42 19.94 8.44
C HIS A 332 -3.19 20.44 9.18
N GLU A 333 -1.98 20.12 8.74
CA GLU A 333 -0.74 20.63 9.32
C GLU A 333 -0.33 21.94 8.63
N GLY A 334 -0.47 23.06 9.34
CA GLY A 334 0.03 24.35 8.90
C GLY A 334 1.55 24.34 8.73
N SER A 335 2.07 25.21 7.85
CA SER A 335 3.52 25.36 7.71
C SER A 335 4.13 25.77 9.06
N PRO A 336 5.21 25.14 9.54
CA PRO A 336 5.83 25.49 10.83
C PRO A 336 6.29 26.95 10.93
N ALA A 337 6.39 27.67 9.81
CA ALA A 337 6.65 29.11 9.75
C ALA A 337 5.47 29.99 10.25
N ALA A 338 4.22 29.51 10.21
CA ALA A 338 3.06 30.24 10.72
C ALA A 338 2.85 30.03 12.23
N ALA A 339 3.24 28.86 12.75
CA ALA A 339 3.27 28.60 14.19
C ALA A 339 4.32 29.48 14.89
N ALA A 340 5.50 29.67 14.28
CA ALA A 340 6.51 30.61 14.78
C ALA A 340 6.09 32.09 14.66
N ALA A 341 5.22 32.43 13.70
CA ALA A 341 4.69 33.78 13.52
C ALA A 341 3.55 34.15 14.49
N THR A 342 2.98 33.17 15.20
CA THR A 342 1.89 33.41 16.17
C THR A 342 2.42 33.61 17.60
N THR A 343 3.73 33.49 17.81
CA THR A 343 4.40 33.73 19.11
C THR A 343 5.23 35.02 19.13
N THR A 344 5.04 35.94 18.18
CA THR A 344 5.74 37.24 18.16
C THR A 344 4.80 38.41 17.87
N THR A 345 3.74 38.54 18.67
CA THR A 345 3.21 39.87 19.02
C THR A 345 3.88 40.32 20.30
N HIS A 346 4.98 41.06 20.14
CA HIS A 346 5.53 42.12 21.00
C HIS A 346 7.05 42.18 20.87
N SER A 347 7.53 42.91 19.87
CA SER A 347 8.60 43.91 20.05
C SER A 347 8.91 44.54 18.70
N SER A 348 8.54 45.81 18.61
CA SER A 348 9.07 46.76 17.65
C SER A 348 10.60 46.86 17.78
N SER A 349 11.32 46.79 16.65
CA SER A 349 12.24 47.84 16.18
C SER A 349 13.39 47.29 15.34
N SER A 350 13.72 48.08 14.31
CA SER A 350 15.08 48.33 13.81
C SER A 350 15.68 47.45 12.70
N SER A 351 16.08 48.18 11.66
CA SER A 351 17.19 47.95 10.74
C SER A 351 17.10 46.87 9.66
N SER A 352 16.54 47.32 8.55
CA SER A 352 17.10 47.14 7.20
C SER A 352 18.63 47.14 7.21
N ASN A 353 19.25 46.03 6.82
CA ASN A 353 20.56 46.09 6.16
C ASN A 353 20.66 45.04 5.05
N ASN A 354 20.54 45.53 3.82
CA ASN A 354 20.87 44.81 2.60
C ASN A 354 22.38 44.60 2.55
N ASN A 355 22.84 43.35 2.44
CA ASN A 355 24.13 43.06 1.83
C ASN A 355 24.04 41.74 1.06
N ASN A 356 23.75 41.88 -0.22
CA ASN A 356 24.12 40.91 -1.24
C ASN A 356 25.63 40.97 -1.42
N ASN A 357 26.31 39.83 -1.30
CA ASN A 357 27.35 39.37 -2.23
C ASN A 357 28.07 38.14 -1.66
N ASN A 358 27.74 36.95 -2.19
CA ASN A 358 28.77 36.01 -2.62
C ASN A 358 28.15 34.89 -3.47
N ARG A 359 28.28 35.07 -4.79
CA ARG A 359 28.00 34.07 -5.83
C ARG A 359 29.24 33.19 -6.00
N ARG A 360 29.17 31.90 -5.66
CA ARG A 360 29.97 30.84 -6.31
C ARG A 360 29.12 29.59 -6.54
N GLY A 361 29.25 29.07 -7.76
CA GLY A 361 28.29 28.21 -8.45
C GLY A 361 28.12 26.80 -7.88
N ARG A 362 26.86 26.43 -7.68
CA ARG A 362 26.35 25.06 -7.71
C ARG A 362 25.03 25.14 -8.47
N TRP A 363 24.85 24.36 -9.53
CA TRP A 363 23.60 24.29 -10.29
C TRP A 363 22.43 24.02 -9.33
N ARG A 364 21.63 25.04 -9.03
CA ARG A 364 20.43 24.92 -8.21
C ARG A 364 19.23 24.83 -9.14
N LEU A 365 18.52 23.71 -9.14
CA LEU A 365 17.14 23.67 -9.64
C LEU A 365 16.33 24.78 -8.94
N PRO A 366 15.42 25.46 -9.66
CA PRO A 366 14.78 26.68 -9.18
C PRO A 366 13.81 26.38 -8.04
N VAL A 367 13.87 27.19 -6.97
CA VAL A 367 12.80 27.65 -6.04
C VAL A 367 11.84 26.63 -5.35
N LEU A 368 11.71 25.39 -5.81
CA LEU A 368 10.70 24.43 -5.32
C LEU A 368 10.99 23.85 -3.92
N GLY A 369 12.24 23.88 -3.44
CA GLY A 369 12.60 23.32 -2.14
C GLY A 369 12.11 24.09 -0.90
N ARG A 370 11.67 25.36 -1.08
CA ARG A 370 11.25 26.25 0.03
C ARG A 370 9.73 26.38 0.20
N MET A 371 8.92 25.78 -0.67
CA MET A 371 7.46 25.93 -0.62
C MET A 371 6.83 25.09 0.52
N SER A 372 5.71 25.52 1.08
CA SER A 372 4.94 24.66 1.99
C SER A 372 4.36 23.47 1.23
N ARG A 373 4.10 22.35 1.93
CA ARG A 373 3.49 21.15 1.32
C ARG A 373 2.18 21.49 0.63
N THR A 374 1.35 22.34 1.25
CA THR A 374 0.05 22.76 0.71
C THR A 374 0.17 23.58 -0.57
N ARG A 375 1.10 24.55 -0.65
CA ARG A 375 1.33 25.33 -1.88
C ARG A 375 1.84 24.44 -3.01
N PHE A 376 2.75 23.51 -2.68
CA PHE A 376 3.27 22.55 -3.65
C PHE A 376 2.16 21.62 -4.17
N PHE A 377 1.30 21.10 -3.28
CA PHE A 377 0.14 20.29 -3.67
C PHE A 377 -0.75 21.00 -4.67
N TRP A 378 -1.20 22.23 -4.37
CA TRP A 378 -2.10 22.97 -5.26
C TRP A 378 -1.45 23.33 -6.60
N ALA A 379 -0.15 23.61 -6.62
CA ALA A 379 0.58 23.83 -7.86
C ALA A 379 0.60 22.57 -8.73
N CYS A 380 0.96 21.41 -8.15
CA CYS A 380 0.96 20.13 -8.86
C CYS A 380 -0.44 19.72 -9.31
N PHE A 381 -1.46 19.94 -8.48
CA PHE A 381 -2.86 19.71 -8.79
C PHE A 381 -3.31 20.53 -10.02
N ALA A 382 -3.06 21.84 -10.02
CA ALA A 382 -3.44 22.71 -11.14
C ALA A 382 -2.70 22.35 -12.43
N CYS A 383 -1.40 22.03 -12.32
CA CYS A 383 -0.60 21.60 -13.46
C CYS A 383 -1.11 20.26 -14.02
N SER A 384 -1.40 19.28 -13.17
CA SER A 384 -1.96 17.98 -13.60
C SER A 384 -3.34 18.14 -14.21
N PHE A 385 -4.21 18.94 -13.59
CA PHE A 385 -5.55 19.22 -14.09
C PHE A 385 -5.51 19.81 -15.50
N ALA A 386 -4.67 20.82 -15.72
CA ALA A 386 -4.52 21.47 -17.02
C ALA A 386 -3.81 20.56 -18.03
N TRP A 387 -2.74 19.86 -17.62
CA TRP A 387 -1.99 18.97 -18.50
C TRP A 387 -2.85 17.85 -19.03
N TYR A 388 -3.72 17.24 -18.21
CA TYR A 388 -4.54 16.10 -18.63
C TYR A 388 -5.54 16.44 -19.75
N PHE A 389 -5.90 17.71 -20.00
CA PHE A 389 -6.67 18.07 -21.20
C PHE A 389 -5.91 17.75 -22.48
N VAL A 390 -4.58 17.79 -22.44
CA VAL A 390 -3.74 17.55 -23.60
C VAL A 390 -3.80 16.08 -24.02
N PRO A 391 -3.38 15.08 -23.22
CA PRO A 391 -3.51 13.67 -23.62
C PRO A 391 -4.94 13.12 -23.49
N GLY A 392 -5.82 13.71 -22.67
CA GLY A 392 -7.18 13.18 -22.46
C GLY A 392 -8.17 13.55 -23.57
N PHE A 393 -8.03 14.74 -24.16
CA PHE A 393 -9.02 15.27 -25.10
C PHE A 393 -8.43 15.89 -26.38
N LEU A 394 -7.39 16.72 -26.25
CA LEU A 394 -6.85 17.48 -27.38
C LEU A 394 -5.99 16.61 -28.30
N VAL A 395 -5.06 15.83 -27.74
CA VAL A 395 -4.03 15.03 -28.42
C VAL A 395 -3.94 13.63 -27.77
N GLN A 396 -4.93 12.78 -27.98
CA GLN A 396 -4.99 11.43 -27.39
C GLN A 396 -3.84 10.50 -27.78
N VAL A 397 -3.16 10.77 -28.88
CA VAL A 397 -1.92 10.10 -29.30
C VAL A 397 -0.84 10.17 -28.21
N LEU A 398 -0.80 11.23 -27.40
CA LEU A 398 0.18 11.35 -26.31
C LEU A 398 -0.04 10.34 -25.17
N SER A 399 -1.21 9.70 -25.11
CA SER A 399 -1.43 8.56 -24.20
C SER A 399 -0.55 7.38 -24.57
N THR A 400 -0.29 7.14 -25.86
CA THR A 400 0.56 6.05 -26.34
C THR A 400 1.24 6.45 -27.65
N VAL A 401 2.48 6.95 -27.57
CA VAL A 401 3.30 7.29 -28.73
C VAL A 401 4.19 6.09 -29.07
N SER A 402 3.80 5.35 -30.10
CA SER A 402 4.56 4.19 -30.60
C SER A 402 5.62 4.61 -31.63
N VAL A 403 6.85 4.86 -31.18
CA VAL A 403 7.93 5.41 -32.02
C VAL A 403 8.24 4.51 -33.22
N LEU A 404 8.26 3.19 -33.02
CA LEU A 404 8.53 2.23 -34.10
C LEU A 404 7.46 2.27 -35.20
N CYS A 405 6.18 2.42 -34.84
CA CYS A 405 5.11 2.54 -35.83
C CYS A 405 5.18 3.87 -36.59
N LEU A 406 5.62 4.96 -35.95
CA LEU A 406 5.81 6.26 -36.62
C LEU A 406 6.96 6.25 -37.62
N ILE A 407 8.05 5.53 -37.31
CA ILE A 407 9.21 5.43 -38.21
C ILE A 407 8.91 4.49 -39.40
N ALA A 408 8.20 3.39 -39.16
CA ALA A 408 7.94 2.37 -40.17
C ALA A 408 6.46 1.91 -40.19
N PRO A 409 5.51 2.78 -40.59
CA PRO A 409 4.08 2.53 -40.47
C PRO A 409 3.56 1.37 -41.31
N ASN A 410 4.24 1.04 -42.42
CA ASN A 410 3.84 -0.04 -43.32
C ASN A 410 4.53 -1.38 -43.01
N ASN A 411 5.43 -1.43 -42.02
CA ASN A 411 6.12 -2.66 -41.66
C ASN A 411 5.34 -3.38 -40.55
N HIS A 412 4.81 -4.56 -40.89
CA HIS A 412 4.01 -5.37 -39.97
C HIS A 412 4.75 -5.74 -38.68
N LEU A 413 6.02 -6.12 -38.78
CA LEU A 413 6.84 -6.47 -37.62
C LEU A 413 7.08 -5.26 -36.70
N ALA A 414 7.38 -4.10 -37.28
CA ALA A 414 7.58 -2.88 -36.51
C ALA A 414 6.30 -2.45 -35.78
N ASN A 415 5.13 -2.61 -36.42
CA ASN A 415 3.84 -2.34 -35.79
C ASN A 415 3.51 -3.32 -34.66
N MET A 416 3.76 -4.62 -34.84
CA MET A 416 3.54 -5.61 -33.78
C MET A 416 4.45 -5.40 -32.57
N ILE A 417 5.72 -5.08 -32.79
CA ILE A 417 6.70 -4.85 -31.72
C ILE A 417 6.45 -3.49 -31.04
N GLY A 418 6.12 -2.47 -31.83
CA GLY A 418 6.06 -1.08 -31.40
C GLY A 418 4.73 -0.62 -30.80
N ASP A 419 3.62 -1.28 -31.12
CA ASP A 419 2.30 -0.84 -30.65
C ASP A 419 2.18 -0.98 -29.12
N GLY A 420 1.94 0.15 -28.45
CA GLY A 420 1.77 0.24 -27.00
C GLY A 420 0.43 -0.27 -26.46
N LYS A 421 -0.58 -0.46 -27.32
CA LYS A 421 -1.91 -0.93 -26.93
C LYS A 421 -2.20 -2.37 -27.32
N ARG A 422 -1.89 -2.76 -28.57
CA ARG A 422 -2.20 -4.10 -29.12
C ARG A 422 -0.96 -4.90 -29.52
N GLY A 423 0.24 -4.36 -29.28
CA GLY A 423 1.52 -5.00 -29.59
C GLY A 423 2.36 -5.31 -28.35
N LEU A 424 3.69 -5.34 -28.51
CA LEU A 424 4.62 -5.58 -27.40
C LEU A 424 4.97 -4.31 -26.60
N GLY A 425 4.64 -3.13 -27.11
CA GLY A 425 4.93 -1.84 -26.49
C GLY A 425 6.41 -1.49 -26.38
N VAL A 426 7.28 -2.08 -27.20
CA VAL A 426 8.71 -1.75 -27.22
C VAL A 426 8.92 -0.38 -27.86
N LEU A 427 9.63 0.52 -27.17
CA LEU A 427 9.79 1.93 -27.57
C LEU A 427 8.45 2.68 -27.74
N ALA A 428 7.41 2.23 -27.04
CA ALA A 428 6.21 3.03 -26.84
C ALA A 428 6.38 3.91 -25.59
N PHE A 429 6.00 5.18 -25.70
CA PHE A 429 6.08 6.15 -24.60
C PHE A 429 4.72 6.76 -24.32
N SER A 430 4.46 7.10 -23.06
CA SER A 430 3.28 7.85 -22.65
C SER A 430 3.66 9.14 -21.95
N LEU A 431 2.94 10.22 -22.21
CA LEU A 431 3.01 11.46 -21.42
C LEU A 431 1.75 11.68 -20.57
N ASP A 432 0.92 10.65 -20.45
CA ASP A 432 -0.33 10.69 -19.72
C ASP A 432 -0.18 10.11 -18.31
N TRP A 433 -0.52 10.90 -17.29
CA TRP A 433 -0.57 10.42 -15.90
C TRP A 433 -1.49 9.22 -15.70
N SER A 434 -2.54 9.09 -16.52
CA SER A 434 -3.48 7.97 -16.44
C SER A 434 -2.84 6.61 -16.76
N VAL A 435 -1.79 6.62 -17.61
CA VAL A 435 -0.99 5.43 -17.96
C VAL A 435 -0.01 5.08 -16.83
N PHE A 436 0.56 6.10 -16.17
CA PHE A 436 1.48 5.91 -15.05
C PHE A 436 0.78 5.48 -13.76
N SER A 437 -0.44 5.95 -13.50
CA SER A 437 -1.17 5.71 -12.24
C SER A 437 -2.54 5.11 -12.54
N ASN A 438 -2.55 3.83 -12.90
CA ASN A 438 -3.76 3.08 -13.22
C ASN A 438 -4.19 2.16 -12.05
N ALA A 439 -5.42 1.62 -12.12
CA ALA A 439 -5.99 0.80 -11.04
C ALA A 439 -5.23 -0.52 -10.79
N PHE A 440 -4.50 -1.03 -11.77
CA PHE A 440 -3.80 -2.31 -11.70
C PHE A 440 -2.37 -2.17 -11.15
N LEU A 441 -1.65 -1.16 -11.62
CA LEU A 441 -0.27 -0.87 -11.25
C LEU A 441 -0.17 0.14 -10.11
N LEU A 442 -1.24 0.81 -9.66
CA LEU A 442 -1.17 1.80 -8.58
C LEU A 442 -0.11 2.90 -8.85
N SER A 443 0.13 3.79 -7.88
CA SER A 443 1.15 4.84 -8.03
C SER A 443 2.58 4.26 -8.04
N PRO A 444 3.41 4.57 -9.05
CA PRO A 444 4.82 4.16 -9.12
C PRO A 444 5.67 4.81 -8.02
N ILE A 445 5.28 6.00 -7.55
CA ILE A 445 6.00 6.71 -6.48
C ILE A 445 5.86 5.95 -5.16
N ALA A 446 4.68 5.41 -4.86
CA ALA A 446 4.47 4.65 -3.62
C ALA A 446 5.16 3.29 -3.63
N THR A 447 5.34 2.66 -4.79
CA THR A 447 5.91 1.31 -4.85
C THR A 447 7.42 1.33 -4.59
N PRO A 448 7.92 0.51 -3.64
CA PRO A 448 9.36 0.38 -3.39
C PRO A 448 10.13 0.00 -4.66
N PHE A 449 11.33 0.56 -4.83
CA PHE A 449 12.13 0.36 -6.05
C PHE A 449 12.44 -1.12 -6.31
N TRP A 450 12.76 -1.91 -5.27
CA TRP A 450 13.00 -3.34 -5.43
C TRP A 450 11.77 -4.07 -6.00
N ALA A 451 10.56 -3.73 -5.56
CA ALA A 451 9.33 -4.35 -6.03
C ALA A 451 9.07 -3.97 -7.49
N ALA A 452 9.34 -2.73 -7.86
CA ALA A 452 9.27 -2.26 -9.25
C ALA A 452 10.24 -3.04 -10.16
N CYS A 453 11.48 -3.27 -9.72
CA CYS A 453 12.45 -4.07 -10.47
C CYS A 453 12.00 -5.53 -10.65
N ASN A 454 11.47 -6.17 -9.61
CA ASN A 454 10.99 -7.55 -9.71
C ASN A 454 9.81 -7.66 -10.69
N LEU A 455 8.84 -6.75 -10.59
CA LEU A 455 7.68 -6.72 -11.47
C LEU A 455 8.10 -6.51 -12.94
N PHE A 456 8.95 -5.52 -13.19
CA PHE A 456 9.43 -5.22 -14.54
C PHE A 456 10.32 -6.33 -15.11
N LEU A 457 11.13 -6.98 -14.27
CA LEU A 457 11.88 -8.17 -14.68
C LEU A 457 10.95 -9.28 -15.17
N GLY A 458 9.85 -9.53 -14.46
CA GLY A 458 8.82 -10.49 -14.88
C GLY A 458 8.22 -10.14 -16.24
N PHE A 459 7.86 -8.87 -16.42
CA PHE A 459 7.35 -8.34 -17.69
C PHE A 459 8.37 -8.55 -18.83
N VAL A 460 9.63 -8.17 -18.65
CA VAL A 460 10.67 -8.31 -19.68
C VAL A 460 10.90 -9.79 -20.05
N LEU A 461 11.08 -10.67 -19.06
CA LEU A 461 11.37 -12.07 -19.29
C LEU A 461 10.24 -12.78 -20.04
N VAL A 462 8.99 -12.50 -19.66
CA VAL A 462 7.83 -13.19 -20.21
C VAL A 462 7.33 -12.51 -21.47
N PHE A 463 7.05 -11.21 -21.40
CA PHE A 463 6.34 -10.48 -22.43
C PHE A 463 7.26 -9.99 -23.56
N TRP A 464 8.48 -9.54 -23.26
CA TRP A 464 9.43 -9.08 -24.30
C TRP A 464 10.35 -10.16 -24.84
N ILE A 465 10.61 -11.23 -24.08
CA ILE A 465 11.54 -12.29 -24.50
C ILE A 465 10.77 -13.57 -24.85
N ALA A 466 10.13 -14.21 -23.87
CA ALA A 466 9.54 -15.52 -24.09
C ALA A 466 8.34 -15.48 -25.06
N LEU A 467 7.46 -14.48 -24.96
CA LEU A 467 6.25 -14.38 -25.79
C LEU A 467 6.59 -14.22 -27.28
N PRO A 468 7.51 -13.33 -27.71
CA PRO A 468 7.93 -13.26 -29.11
C PRO A 468 8.56 -14.57 -29.60
N ILE A 469 9.39 -15.22 -28.79
CA ILE A 469 9.99 -16.53 -29.15
C ILE A 469 8.89 -17.56 -29.41
N GLY A 470 7.88 -17.63 -28.53
CA GLY A 470 6.75 -18.54 -28.70
C GLY A 470 5.84 -18.17 -29.88
N TYR A 471 5.52 -16.89 -30.04
CA TYR A 471 4.59 -16.40 -31.05
C TYR A 471 5.16 -16.54 -32.47
N PHE A 472 6.38 -16.05 -32.70
CA PHE A 472 7.04 -16.18 -34.00
C PHE A 472 7.49 -17.63 -34.28
N GLY A 473 7.76 -18.42 -33.23
CA GLY A 473 7.93 -19.86 -33.31
C GLY A 473 6.64 -20.64 -33.62
N ASN A 474 5.49 -19.95 -33.75
CA ASN A 474 4.17 -20.53 -33.99
C ASN A 474 3.77 -21.59 -32.95
N LEU A 475 4.14 -21.38 -31.70
CA LEU A 475 3.77 -22.27 -30.60
C LEU A 475 2.24 -22.35 -30.53
N TRP A 476 1.72 -23.58 -30.53
CA TRP A 476 0.29 -23.88 -30.51
C TRP A 476 -0.52 -23.23 -31.64
N GLY A 477 0.08 -22.86 -32.77
CA GLY A 477 -0.63 -22.14 -33.83
C GLY A 477 -0.95 -20.68 -33.50
N GLY A 478 -0.32 -20.12 -32.45
CA GLY A 478 -0.60 -18.77 -31.96
C GLY A 478 -0.38 -17.66 -32.98
N ALA A 479 0.50 -17.86 -33.97
CA ALA A 479 0.79 -16.83 -35.00
C ALA A 479 -0.39 -16.55 -35.94
N SER A 480 -1.39 -17.45 -35.98
CA SER A 480 -2.65 -17.24 -36.72
C SER A 480 -3.67 -16.40 -35.95
N LEU A 481 -3.40 -16.11 -34.68
CA LEU A 481 -4.23 -15.28 -33.81
C LEU A 481 -3.55 -13.93 -33.56
N PRO A 482 -4.30 -12.88 -33.19
CA PRO A 482 -3.72 -11.62 -32.76
C PRO A 482 -2.74 -11.81 -31.59
N LEU A 483 -1.64 -11.07 -31.59
CA LEU A 483 -0.60 -11.16 -30.56
C LEU A 483 -1.14 -10.85 -29.16
N TYR A 484 -1.96 -9.81 -29.06
CA TYR A 484 -2.56 -9.32 -27.83
C TYR A 484 -4.06 -9.12 -28.05
N SER A 485 -4.90 -9.87 -27.35
CA SER A 485 -6.36 -9.80 -27.47
C SER A 485 -7.06 -10.45 -26.29
N LEU A 486 -8.22 -9.90 -25.92
CA LEU A 486 -9.16 -10.43 -24.91
C LEU A 486 -10.16 -11.42 -25.50
N SER A 487 -10.35 -11.41 -26.83
CA SER A 487 -11.34 -12.27 -27.49
C SER A 487 -10.87 -13.72 -27.53
N VAL A 488 -11.84 -14.62 -27.52
CA VAL A 488 -11.64 -16.05 -27.78
C VAL A 488 -11.95 -16.36 -29.24
N PHE A 489 -11.24 -17.33 -29.81
CA PHE A 489 -11.24 -17.65 -31.23
C PHE A 489 -11.60 -19.11 -31.49
N THR A 490 -12.00 -19.40 -32.72
CA THR A 490 -12.12 -20.76 -33.25
C THR A 490 -10.75 -21.27 -33.71
N THR A 491 -10.68 -22.54 -34.10
CA THR A 491 -9.48 -23.12 -34.72
C THR A 491 -9.09 -22.45 -36.04
N ASN A 492 -10.06 -21.80 -36.70
CA ASN A 492 -9.86 -21.09 -37.97
C ASN A 492 -9.47 -19.62 -37.75
N GLY A 493 -9.36 -19.18 -36.48
CA GLY A 493 -8.98 -17.83 -36.07
C GLY A 493 -10.08 -16.77 -36.19
N SER A 494 -11.31 -17.17 -36.51
CA SER A 494 -12.49 -16.29 -36.37
C SER A 494 -12.90 -16.16 -34.90
N GLU A 495 -13.59 -15.07 -34.55
CA GLU A 495 -14.09 -14.88 -33.18
C GLU A 495 -15.12 -15.96 -32.80
N TYR A 496 -15.02 -16.45 -31.57
CA TYR A 496 -15.79 -17.60 -31.11
C TYR A 496 -17.21 -17.21 -30.72
N ASN A 497 -18.20 -17.61 -31.53
CA ASN A 497 -19.60 -17.39 -31.20
C ASN A 497 -20.10 -18.38 -30.15
N ILE A 498 -20.32 -17.87 -28.93
CA ILE A 498 -20.65 -18.68 -27.76
C ILE A 498 -22.08 -19.25 -27.83
N SER A 499 -23.04 -18.56 -28.46
CA SER A 499 -24.43 -19.03 -28.54
C SER A 499 -24.58 -20.32 -29.34
N ARG A 500 -23.61 -20.66 -30.21
CA ARG A 500 -23.61 -21.90 -31.00
C ARG A 500 -23.33 -23.16 -30.18
N VAL A 501 -22.72 -23.03 -29.01
CA VAL A 501 -22.37 -24.17 -28.13
C VAL A 501 -23.23 -24.26 -26.88
N MET A 502 -24.31 -23.48 -26.85
CA MET A 502 -25.28 -23.46 -25.76
C MET A 502 -26.68 -23.78 -26.29
N ARG A 503 -27.41 -24.63 -25.58
CA ARG A 503 -28.87 -24.80 -25.74
C ARG A 503 -29.52 -24.55 -24.39
N ASP A 504 -30.42 -23.58 -24.33
CA ASP A 504 -31.16 -23.20 -23.11
C ASP A 504 -30.28 -22.93 -21.87
N GLY A 505 -29.10 -22.32 -22.07
CA GLY A 505 -28.15 -22.02 -20.99
C GLY A 505 -27.34 -23.22 -20.49
N VAL A 506 -27.49 -24.39 -21.11
CA VAL A 506 -26.71 -25.60 -20.84
C VAL A 506 -25.70 -25.84 -21.97
N PHE A 507 -24.54 -26.38 -21.58
CA PHE A 507 -23.48 -26.73 -22.51
C PHE A 507 -23.89 -27.92 -23.40
N ASP A 508 -23.83 -27.76 -24.72
CA ASP A 508 -24.05 -28.87 -25.67
C ASP A 508 -22.70 -29.41 -26.16
N ALA A 509 -22.35 -30.62 -25.70
CA ALA A 509 -21.10 -31.27 -26.04
C ALA A 509 -21.00 -31.67 -27.53
N HIS A 510 -22.12 -31.99 -28.17
CA HIS A 510 -22.14 -32.36 -29.58
C HIS A 510 -21.97 -31.13 -30.45
N ALA A 511 -22.70 -30.04 -30.15
CA ALA A 511 -22.55 -28.77 -30.85
C ALA A 511 -21.14 -28.19 -30.72
N TYR A 512 -20.49 -28.36 -29.55
CA TYR A 512 -19.09 -27.98 -29.36
C TYR A 512 -18.13 -28.79 -30.23
N ALA A 513 -18.32 -30.11 -30.30
CA ALA A 513 -17.48 -30.99 -31.11
C ALA A 513 -17.61 -30.72 -32.62
N GLU A 514 -18.81 -30.35 -33.07
CA GLU A 514 -19.11 -29.99 -34.47
C GLU A 514 -18.61 -28.58 -34.84
N TYR A 515 -18.69 -27.63 -33.90
CA TYR A 515 -18.35 -26.23 -34.18
C TYR A 515 -16.84 -25.97 -34.26
N SER A 516 -16.13 -25.99 -33.13
CA SER A 516 -14.67 -25.89 -33.05
C SER A 516 -14.19 -25.94 -31.61
N GLN A 517 -12.92 -26.31 -31.41
CA GLN A 517 -12.27 -26.15 -30.11
C GLN A 517 -11.99 -24.66 -29.82
N LEU A 518 -12.19 -24.27 -28.56
CA LEU A 518 -11.93 -22.90 -28.13
C LEU A 518 -10.43 -22.59 -28.12
N ARG A 519 -10.06 -21.50 -28.80
CA ARG A 519 -8.70 -20.98 -28.89
C ARG A 519 -8.61 -19.60 -28.25
N MET A 520 -7.44 -19.26 -27.74
CA MET A 520 -7.13 -17.97 -27.15
C MET A 520 -5.77 -17.51 -27.67
N SER A 521 -5.52 -16.19 -27.65
CA SER A 521 -4.23 -15.63 -28.01
C SER A 521 -3.12 -16.25 -27.14
N LEU A 522 -1.90 -16.34 -27.69
CA LEU A 522 -0.79 -16.97 -26.98
C LEU A 522 -0.49 -16.24 -25.66
N GLU A 523 -0.49 -14.92 -25.71
CA GLU A 523 -0.36 -14.02 -24.57
C GLU A 523 -1.40 -14.32 -23.47
N PHE A 524 -2.69 -14.33 -23.82
CA PHE A 524 -3.76 -14.57 -22.86
C PHE A 524 -3.67 -15.97 -22.22
N SER A 525 -3.27 -16.99 -22.99
CA SER A 525 -3.03 -18.34 -22.45
C SER A 525 -1.88 -18.37 -21.43
N TRP A 526 -0.82 -17.61 -21.68
CA TRP A 526 0.36 -17.58 -20.79
C TRP A 526 0.10 -16.81 -19.51
N VAL A 527 -0.74 -15.78 -19.54
CA VAL A 527 -1.24 -15.10 -18.34
C VAL A 527 -1.89 -16.10 -17.38
N TYR A 528 -2.69 -17.04 -17.90
CA TYR A 528 -3.26 -18.11 -17.09
C TYR A 528 -2.19 -19.05 -16.50
N GLY A 529 -1.27 -19.56 -17.33
CA GLY A 529 -0.22 -20.47 -16.86
C GLY A 529 0.72 -19.84 -15.82
N ILE A 530 1.10 -18.59 -16.03
CA ILE A 530 1.97 -17.85 -15.11
C ILE A 530 1.21 -17.43 -13.87
N GLY A 531 -0.08 -17.13 -13.96
CA GLY A 531 -0.91 -16.90 -12.80
C GLY A 531 -1.05 -18.15 -11.90
N PHE A 532 -1.13 -19.36 -12.48
CA PHE A 532 -1.03 -20.61 -11.71
C PHE A 532 0.31 -20.74 -10.97
N ALA A 533 1.41 -20.38 -11.63
CA ALA A 533 2.73 -20.36 -11.01
C ALA A 533 2.84 -19.30 -9.91
N ALA A 534 2.33 -18.08 -10.16
CA ALA A 534 2.35 -16.98 -9.21
C ALA A 534 1.65 -17.38 -7.91
N LEU A 535 0.49 -18.04 -7.99
CA LEU A 535 -0.23 -18.51 -6.82
C LEU A 535 0.60 -19.45 -5.94
N MET A 536 1.10 -20.54 -6.51
CA MET A 536 1.86 -21.53 -5.74
C MET A 536 3.16 -20.92 -5.19
N SER A 537 3.75 -20.01 -5.97
CA SER A 537 4.91 -19.23 -5.54
C SER A 537 4.62 -18.39 -4.31
N ILE A 538 3.46 -17.72 -4.23
CA ILE A 538 3.04 -16.93 -3.06
C ILE A 538 2.97 -17.82 -1.82
N LEU A 539 2.29 -18.97 -1.90
CA LEU A 539 2.11 -19.86 -0.76
C LEU A 539 3.45 -20.39 -0.24
N VAL A 540 4.33 -20.85 -1.13
CA VAL A 540 5.65 -21.37 -0.75
C VAL A 540 6.57 -20.26 -0.26
N HIS A 541 6.59 -19.10 -0.92
CA HIS A 541 7.40 -17.96 -0.50
C HIS A 541 7.00 -17.51 0.91
N ILE A 542 5.71 -17.35 1.20
CA ILE A 542 5.26 -16.95 2.53
C ILE A 542 5.55 -18.03 3.58
N ALA A 543 5.37 -19.32 3.24
CA ALA A 543 5.72 -20.41 4.14
C ALA A 543 7.21 -20.42 4.52
N LEU A 544 8.11 -20.17 3.55
CA LEU A 544 9.56 -20.18 3.76
C LEU A 544 10.08 -18.94 4.49
N TYR A 545 9.61 -17.75 4.10
CA TYR A 545 10.16 -16.48 4.60
C TYR A 545 9.46 -15.99 5.87
N ASN A 546 8.12 -16.08 5.93
CA ASN A 546 7.32 -15.50 7.00
C ASN A 546 6.63 -16.55 7.89
N GLY A 547 6.64 -17.83 7.52
CA GLY A 547 5.87 -18.87 8.21
C GLY A 547 6.15 -18.96 9.71
N LYS A 548 7.42 -18.88 10.14
CA LYS A 548 7.79 -18.91 11.57
C LYS A 548 7.27 -17.69 12.32
N GLU A 549 7.32 -16.51 11.71
CA GLU A 549 6.85 -15.27 12.31
C GLU A 549 5.32 -15.26 12.41
N ILE A 550 4.62 -15.72 11.36
CA ILE A 550 3.16 -15.86 11.37
C ILE A 550 2.73 -16.77 12.53
N ILE A 551 3.36 -17.95 12.67
CA ILE A 551 3.03 -18.88 13.76
C ILE A 551 3.30 -18.26 15.13
N ALA A 552 4.42 -17.55 15.30
CA ALA A 552 4.75 -16.86 16.55
C ALA A 552 3.67 -15.82 16.91
N ARG A 553 3.27 -14.97 15.96
CA ARG A 553 2.26 -13.93 16.19
C ARG A 553 0.85 -14.47 16.41
N VAL A 554 0.49 -15.58 15.76
CA VAL A 554 -0.78 -16.26 16.00
C VAL A 554 -0.82 -16.90 17.39
N ARG A 555 0.35 -17.35 17.91
CA ARG A 555 0.47 -17.95 19.24
C ARG A 555 0.50 -16.91 20.38
N GLU A 556 0.94 -15.70 20.09
CA GLU A 556 0.99 -14.61 21.07
C GLU A 556 -0.43 -14.10 21.41
N SER A 557 -0.79 -14.12 22.69
CA SER A 557 -2.11 -13.70 23.17
C SER A 557 -2.28 -12.17 23.26
N SER A 558 -1.17 -11.44 23.34
CA SER A 558 -1.14 -9.98 23.39
C SER A 558 -0.47 -9.43 22.14
N ALA A 559 -1.15 -8.53 21.45
CA ALA A 559 -0.59 -7.83 20.30
C ALA A 559 0.60 -6.98 20.75
N LYS A 560 1.81 -7.50 20.55
CA LYS A 560 3.03 -6.72 20.72
C LYS A 560 3.10 -5.69 19.60
N HIS A 561 3.20 -4.42 19.97
CA HIS A 561 3.31 -3.31 19.03
C HIS A 561 4.79 -3.09 18.74
N ASP A 562 5.16 -3.15 17.46
CA ASP A 562 6.56 -3.04 17.00
C ASP A 562 6.95 -1.61 16.59
N ASP A 563 6.02 -0.64 16.67
CA ASP A 563 6.19 0.73 16.18
C ASP A 563 5.51 1.77 17.12
N VAL A 564 5.97 3.02 17.09
CA VAL A 564 5.42 4.16 17.82
C VAL A 564 3.93 4.35 17.53
N HIS A 565 3.50 4.15 16.27
CA HIS A 565 2.09 4.24 15.90
C HIS A 565 1.25 3.15 16.57
N GLY A 566 1.83 1.97 16.76
CA GLY A 566 1.22 0.89 17.54
C GLY A 566 1.09 1.25 19.01
N ARG A 567 2.13 1.85 19.61
CA ARG A 567 2.07 2.35 20.99
C ARG A 567 1.00 3.42 21.16
N LEU A 568 0.93 4.41 20.27
CA LEU A 568 -0.07 5.47 20.34
C LEU A 568 -1.50 4.95 20.24
N ILE A 569 -1.75 3.92 19.41
CA ILE A 569 -3.11 3.40 19.25
C ILE A 569 -3.61 2.63 20.49
N THR A 570 -2.72 2.19 21.38
CA THR A 570 -3.12 1.49 22.62
C THR A 570 -3.98 2.34 23.56
N HIS A 571 -3.90 3.67 23.44
CA HIS A 571 -4.75 4.58 24.21
C HIS A 571 -6.23 4.45 23.84
N TYR A 572 -6.54 3.97 22.63
CA TYR A 572 -7.91 3.78 22.18
C TYR A 572 -8.40 2.36 22.47
N PRO A 573 -9.69 2.21 22.85
CA PRO A 573 -10.22 0.90 23.15
C PRO A 573 -10.29 0.04 21.89
N ALA A 574 -9.58 -1.09 21.92
CA ALA A 574 -9.56 -2.02 20.81
C ALA A 574 -10.95 -2.65 20.53
N VAL A 575 -11.14 -3.06 19.27
CA VAL A 575 -12.26 -3.93 18.87
C VAL A 575 -11.96 -5.36 19.34
N ARG A 576 -12.96 -6.01 19.93
CA ARG A 576 -12.85 -7.40 20.41
C ARG A 576 -12.90 -8.37 19.22
N VAL A 577 -12.08 -9.42 19.24
CA VAL A 577 -12.00 -10.41 18.14
C VAL A 577 -13.35 -11.08 17.86
N TRP A 578 -14.14 -11.35 18.92
CA TRP A 578 -15.45 -12.00 18.78
C TRP A 578 -16.46 -11.18 17.96
N TRP A 579 -16.31 -9.85 17.86
CA TRP A 579 -17.17 -9.03 17.00
C TRP A 579 -16.94 -9.36 15.52
N TYR A 580 -15.69 -9.57 15.12
CA TYR A 580 -15.36 -10.01 13.77
C TYR A 580 -15.75 -11.47 13.51
N LEU A 581 -15.60 -12.36 14.50
CA LEU A 581 -16.05 -13.75 14.37
C LEU A 581 -17.58 -13.85 14.24
N ALA A 582 -18.33 -13.07 15.02
CA ALA A 582 -19.78 -12.98 14.89
C ALA A 582 -20.18 -12.44 13.51
N LEU A 583 -19.50 -11.39 13.04
CA LEU A 583 -19.74 -10.83 11.70
C LEU A 583 -19.44 -11.84 10.59
N LEU A 584 -18.33 -12.58 10.70
CA LEU A 584 -17.95 -13.65 9.78
C LEU A 584 -19.05 -14.72 9.73
N ALA A 585 -19.47 -15.23 10.88
CA ALA A 585 -20.50 -16.27 10.98
C ALA A 585 -21.84 -15.83 10.37
N VAL A 586 -22.30 -14.62 10.71
CA VAL A 586 -23.55 -14.04 10.17
C VAL A 586 -23.45 -13.85 8.65
N SER A 587 -22.33 -13.33 8.16
CA SER A 587 -22.14 -13.11 6.72
C SER A 587 -22.10 -14.43 5.93
N CYS A 588 -21.41 -15.46 6.43
CA CYS A 588 -21.34 -16.77 5.80
C CYS A 588 -22.71 -17.46 5.77
N ALA A 589 -23.44 -17.44 6.89
CA ALA A 589 -24.79 -17.99 7.00
C ALA A 589 -25.77 -17.24 6.09
N GLY A 590 -25.69 -15.91 6.04
CA GLY A 590 -26.51 -15.08 5.15
C GLY A 590 -26.27 -15.40 3.67
N GLY A 591 -25.01 -15.53 3.25
CA GLY A 591 -24.68 -15.86 1.87
C GLY A 591 -25.20 -17.24 1.44
N ILE A 592 -25.07 -18.26 2.30
CA ILE A 592 -25.62 -19.60 2.05
C ILE A 592 -27.16 -19.57 2.03
N GLY A 593 -27.77 -18.90 3.00
CA GLY A 593 -29.23 -18.80 3.12
C GLY A 593 -29.87 -18.12 1.91
N VAL A 594 -29.30 -17.01 1.45
CA VAL A 594 -29.75 -16.30 0.23
C VAL A 594 -29.51 -17.16 -1.00
N GLY A 595 -28.35 -17.80 -1.11
CA GLY A 595 -28.00 -18.65 -2.24
C GLY A 595 -28.98 -19.81 -2.46
N VAL A 596 -29.34 -20.50 -1.38
CA VAL A 596 -30.31 -21.59 -1.38
C VAL A 596 -31.74 -21.05 -1.57
N GLY A 597 -32.12 -19.99 -0.85
CA GLY A 597 -33.46 -19.41 -0.91
C GLY A 597 -33.82 -18.81 -2.27
N ALA A 598 -32.86 -18.14 -2.93
CA ALA A 598 -33.03 -17.55 -4.25
C ALA A 598 -32.81 -18.54 -5.41
N ARG A 599 -32.53 -19.82 -5.11
CA ARG A 599 -32.31 -20.90 -6.10
C ARG A 599 -31.29 -20.55 -7.18
N ILE A 600 -30.12 -20.03 -6.79
CA ILE A 600 -29.03 -19.64 -7.71
C ILE A 600 -28.46 -20.85 -8.49
N GLY A 601 -28.72 -22.07 -8.04
CA GLY A 601 -28.27 -23.31 -8.69
C GLY A 601 -26.93 -23.85 -8.17
N VAL A 602 -26.32 -23.16 -7.19
CA VAL A 602 -25.07 -23.58 -6.55
C VAL A 602 -25.36 -24.33 -5.25
N PRO A 603 -24.76 -25.52 -5.03
CA PRO A 603 -24.96 -26.25 -3.78
C PRO A 603 -24.34 -25.50 -2.58
N TRP A 604 -24.88 -25.71 -1.38
CA TRP A 604 -24.47 -25.00 -0.16
C TRP A 604 -22.96 -25.14 0.15
N TRP A 605 -22.37 -26.31 -0.15
CA TRP A 605 -20.95 -26.55 0.07
C TRP A 605 -20.05 -25.73 -0.89
N GLY A 606 -20.57 -25.28 -2.04
CA GLY A 606 -19.84 -24.41 -2.97
C GLY A 606 -19.52 -23.04 -2.36
N TYR A 607 -20.40 -22.53 -1.50
CA TYR A 607 -20.16 -21.30 -0.73
C TYR A 607 -19.05 -21.51 0.30
N ILE A 608 -19.05 -22.66 1.00
CA ILE A 608 -18.01 -23.00 1.97
C ILE A 608 -16.64 -23.08 1.30
N LEU A 609 -16.58 -23.70 0.11
CA LEU A 609 -15.36 -23.74 -0.70
C LEU A 609 -14.87 -22.32 -1.04
N ALA A 610 -15.77 -21.43 -1.47
CA ALA A 610 -15.43 -20.05 -1.79
C ALA A 610 -14.89 -19.28 -0.56
N TYR A 611 -15.53 -19.43 0.60
CA TYR A 611 -15.05 -18.83 1.85
C TYR A 611 -13.69 -19.38 2.26
N ALA A 612 -13.46 -20.68 2.14
CA ALA A 612 -12.19 -21.32 2.49
C ALA A 612 -11.04 -20.78 1.63
N ILE A 613 -11.25 -20.60 0.32
CA ILE A 613 -10.26 -20.02 -0.59
C ILE A 613 -9.87 -18.61 -0.13
N ALA A 614 -10.86 -17.75 0.16
CA ALA A 614 -10.59 -16.38 0.61
C ALA A 614 -9.86 -16.35 1.97
N ILE A 615 -10.27 -17.19 2.93
CA ILE A 615 -9.64 -17.26 4.26
C ILE A 615 -8.17 -17.69 4.17
N VAL A 616 -7.86 -18.66 3.32
CA VAL A 616 -6.49 -19.16 3.14
C VAL A 616 -5.62 -18.12 2.43
N LEU A 617 -6.14 -17.46 1.40
CA LEU A 617 -5.36 -16.56 0.55
C LEU A 617 -5.18 -15.14 1.11
N VAL A 618 -6.01 -14.70 2.06
CA VAL A 618 -5.93 -13.32 2.59
C VAL A 618 -4.60 -12.98 3.26
N ILE A 619 -4.03 -13.90 4.04
CA ILE A 619 -2.77 -13.64 4.75
C ILE A 619 -1.59 -13.63 3.77
N PRO A 620 -1.36 -14.69 2.94
CA PRO A 620 -0.23 -14.69 2.03
C PRO A 620 -0.25 -13.53 1.03
N VAL A 621 -1.42 -13.25 0.47
CA VAL A 621 -1.57 -12.22 -0.54
C VAL A 621 -1.49 -10.83 0.10
N GLY A 622 -2.10 -10.66 1.28
CA GLY A 622 -2.03 -9.43 2.04
C GLY A 622 -0.61 -9.06 2.47
N ILE A 623 0.23 -10.01 2.86
CA ILE A 623 1.64 -9.74 3.22
C ILE A 623 2.39 -9.20 2.00
N ILE A 624 2.24 -9.83 0.84
CA ILE A 624 2.91 -9.39 -0.39
C ILE A 624 2.42 -7.99 -0.76
N GLN A 625 1.11 -7.74 -0.72
CA GLN A 625 0.55 -6.43 -1.04
C GLN A 625 0.98 -5.33 -0.06
N ALA A 626 0.99 -5.63 1.24
CA ALA A 626 1.38 -4.68 2.29
C ALA A 626 2.86 -4.26 2.18
N VAL A 627 3.73 -5.14 1.68
CA VAL A 627 5.18 -4.90 1.57
C VAL A 627 5.58 -4.36 0.19
N SER A 628 5.03 -4.93 -0.88
CA SER A 628 5.41 -4.62 -2.27
C SER A 628 4.53 -3.58 -2.95
N ASN A 629 3.37 -3.22 -2.36
CA ASN A 629 2.35 -2.39 -2.99
C ASN A 629 1.85 -2.99 -4.32
N ARG A 630 1.79 -4.32 -4.42
CA ARG A 630 1.26 -5.08 -5.56
C ARG A 630 0.25 -6.09 -5.09
N GLN A 631 -0.89 -6.15 -5.76
CA GLN A 631 -1.89 -7.20 -5.54
C GLN A 631 -1.71 -8.29 -6.61
N PRO A 632 -1.22 -9.49 -6.26
CA PRO A 632 -1.16 -10.62 -7.18
C PRO A 632 -2.56 -11.01 -7.69
N GLY A 633 -2.64 -11.60 -8.89
CA GLY A 633 -3.90 -12.04 -9.48
C GLY A 633 -4.54 -13.19 -8.71
N LEU A 634 -5.61 -12.87 -7.99
CA LEU A 634 -6.32 -13.76 -7.07
C LEU A 634 -7.42 -14.60 -7.73
N SER A 635 -7.85 -14.25 -8.94
CA SER A 635 -9.04 -14.82 -9.57
C SER A 635 -8.83 -16.28 -9.99
N LEU A 636 -7.65 -16.60 -10.50
CA LEU A 636 -7.38 -17.86 -11.22
C LEU A 636 -7.65 -19.14 -10.44
N VAL A 637 -7.45 -19.12 -9.13
CA VAL A 637 -7.72 -20.28 -8.26
C VAL A 637 -9.20 -20.55 -8.14
N ALA A 638 -9.97 -19.49 -7.87
CA ALA A 638 -11.40 -19.57 -7.73
C ALA A 638 -12.03 -20.01 -9.06
N GLU A 639 -11.49 -19.53 -10.18
CA GLU A 639 -11.95 -19.90 -11.52
C GLU A 639 -11.63 -21.37 -11.86
N LEU A 640 -10.39 -21.82 -11.64
CA LEU A 640 -10.01 -23.20 -11.91
C LEU A 640 -10.76 -24.19 -11.00
N LEU A 641 -10.80 -23.94 -9.69
CA LEU A 641 -11.50 -24.81 -8.74
C LEU A 641 -13.01 -24.82 -9.00
N SER A 642 -13.59 -23.66 -9.32
CA SER A 642 -15.00 -23.57 -9.74
C SER A 642 -15.26 -24.42 -10.98
N GLY A 643 -14.40 -24.34 -11.99
CA GLY A 643 -14.57 -25.09 -13.22
C GLY A 643 -14.40 -26.60 -13.06
N LEU A 644 -13.53 -27.05 -12.14
CA LEU A 644 -13.33 -28.48 -11.85
C LEU A 644 -14.48 -29.07 -11.02
N VAL A 645 -14.99 -28.30 -10.06
CA VAL A 645 -15.89 -28.82 -9.01
C VAL A 645 -17.36 -28.51 -9.30
N LEU A 646 -17.65 -27.39 -9.97
CA LEU A 646 -18.99 -26.93 -10.36
C LEU A 646 -19.14 -26.89 -11.89
N GLN A 647 -18.56 -27.88 -12.58
CA GLN A 647 -18.65 -27.99 -14.03
C GLN A 647 -20.12 -28.14 -14.47
N GLY A 648 -20.49 -27.45 -15.55
CA GLY A 648 -21.85 -27.41 -16.09
C GLY A 648 -22.79 -26.42 -15.39
N ILE A 649 -22.37 -25.82 -14.28
CA ILE A 649 -23.16 -24.81 -13.54
C ILE A 649 -22.48 -23.45 -13.70
N PRO A 650 -22.87 -22.62 -14.69
CA PRO A 650 -22.21 -21.34 -14.93
C PRO A 650 -22.43 -20.33 -13.78
N THR A 651 -23.55 -20.43 -13.06
CA THR A 651 -23.81 -19.61 -11.86
C THR A 651 -22.85 -19.95 -10.70
N GLY A 652 -22.22 -21.12 -10.72
CA GLY A 652 -21.15 -21.52 -9.79
C GLY A 652 -19.94 -20.60 -9.86
N TYR A 653 -19.56 -20.20 -11.08
CA TYR A 653 -18.45 -19.28 -11.31
C TYR A 653 -18.73 -17.93 -10.64
N SER A 654 -19.96 -17.46 -10.78
CA SER A 654 -20.41 -16.19 -10.22
C SER A 654 -20.23 -16.18 -8.69
N VAL A 655 -20.69 -17.23 -7.99
CA VAL A 655 -20.59 -17.36 -6.53
C VAL A 655 -19.14 -17.53 -6.04
N LEU A 656 -18.30 -18.28 -6.75
CA LEU A 656 -16.89 -18.44 -6.37
C LEU A 656 -16.07 -17.17 -6.66
N LYS A 657 -16.37 -16.46 -7.75
CA LYS A 657 -15.72 -15.19 -8.08
C LYS A 657 -16.09 -14.10 -7.08
N LEU A 658 -17.38 -13.83 -6.91
CA LEU A 658 -18.04 -13.77 -5.61
C LEU A 658 -17.19 -13.55 -4.35
N TYR A 659 -17.23 -14.62 -3.57
CA TYR A 659 -16.66 -14.72 -2.24
C TYR A 659 -15.16 -15.08 -2.26
N GLY A 660 -14.68 -15.79 -3.29
CA GLY A 660 -13.29 -16.25 -3.38
C GLY A 660 -12.33 -15.16 -3.88
N HIS A 661 -12.76 -14.30 -4.80
CA HIS A 661 -11.93 -13.24 -5.37
C HIS A 661 -12.41 -11.83 -4.95
N GLY A 662 -13.68 -11.50 -5.21
CA GLY A 662 -14.23 -10.16 -4.96
C GLY A 662 -14.15 -9.77 -3.49
N SER A 663 -14.67 -10.62 -2.60
CA SER A 663 -14.56 -10.41 -1.16
C SER A 663 -13.11 -10.40 -0.65
N LEU A 664 -12.22 -11.18 -1.27
CA LEU A 664 -10.81 -11.21 -0.88
C LEU A 664 -10.09 -9.89 -1.23
N ALA A 665 -10.26 -9.41 -2.46
CA ALA A 665 -9.73 -8.11 -2.89
C ALA A 665 -10.26 -6.97 -2.01
N GLN A 666 -11.56 -7.01 -1.69
CA GLN A 666 -12.17 -6.05 -0.79
C GLN A 666 -11.61 -6.15 0.64
N ALA A 667 -11.39 -7.36 1.17
CA ALA A 667 -10.79 -7.55 2.49
C ALA A 667 -9.40 -6.91 2.58
N LEU A 668 -8.60 -7.00 1.53
CA LEU A 668 -7.29 -6.35 1.45
C LEU A 668 -7.42 -4.82 1.40
N SER A 669 -8.40 -4.28 0.68
CA SER A 669 -8.71 -2.85 0.70
C SER A 669 -9.15 -2.37 2.10
N TYR A 670 -9.98 -3.15 2.80
CA TYR A 670 -10.36 -2.83 4.19
C TYR A 670 -9.18 -2.93 5.16
N ALA A 671 -8.26 -3.88 4.96
CA ALA A 671 -7.03 -3.96 5.75
C ALA A 671 -6.13 -2.74 5.49
N GLN A 672 -6.04 -2.29 4.23
CA GLN A 672 -5.32 -1.07 3.86
C GLN A 672 -5.92 0.18 4.53
N ASP A 673 -7.25 0.27 4.59
CA ASP A 673 -7.99 1.32 5.30
C ASP A 673 -7.75 1.28 6.81
N MET A 674 -7.76 0.09 7.42
CA MET A 674 -7.42 -0.08 8.83
C MET A 674 -5.97 0.35 9.12
N LYS A 675 -5.03 0.13 8.19
CA LYS A 675 -3.66 0.63 8.31
C LYS A 675 -3.59 2.15 8.18
N LEU A 676 -4.32 2.74 7.24
CA LEU A 676 -4.42 4.20 7.14
C LEU A 676 -4.99 4.81 8.43
N ALA A 677 -6.05 4.21 8.98
CA ALA A 677 -6.63 4.60 10.26
C ALA A 677 -5.62 4.47 11.42
N HIS A 678 -4.81 3.41 11.40
CA HIS A 678 -3.73 3.19 12.36
C HIS A 678 -2.67 4.30 12.29
N TYR A 679 -2.26 4.70 11.08
CA TYR A 679 -1.34 5.82 10.87
C TYR A 679 -1.93 7.17 11.28
N MET A 680 -3.24 7.36 11.15
CA MET A 680 -3.93 8.59 11.54
C MET A 680 -4.46 8.58 12.98
N LYS A 681 -4.18 7.52 13.75
CA LYS A 681 -4.58 7.33 15.15
C LYS A 681 -6.09 7.50 15.36
N ILE A 682 -6.86 6.91 14.46
CA ILE A 682 -8.32 6.86 14.58
C ILE A 682 -8.72 5.72 15.53
N PRO A 683 -9.65 5.95 16.47
CA PRO A 683 -10.12 4.91 17.36
C PRO A 683 -10.68 3.70 16.56
N PRO A 684 -10.19 2.47 16.77
CA PRO A 684 -10.58 1.30 15.97
C PRO A 684 -12.09 1.01 15.96
N ARG A 685 -12.80 1.32 17.06
CA ARG A 685 -14.26 1.16 17.13
C ARG A 685 -15.01 2.12 16.22
N HIS A 686 -14.47 3.32 16.00
CA HIS A 686 -15.09 4.31 15.11
C HIS A 686 -14.92 3.89 13.66
N VAL A 687 -13.73 3.38 13.30
CA VAL A 687 -13.44 2.78 11.98
C VAL A 687 -14.45 1.68 11.67
N LEU A 688 -14.66 0.75 12.62
CA LEU A 688 -15.67 -0.31 12.52
C LEU A 688 -17.08 0.24 12.24
N ALA A 689 -17.56 1.19 13.04
CA ALA A 689 -18.90 1.73 12.88
C ALA A 689 -19.09 2.44 11.53
N TYR A 690 -18.12 3.26 11.13
CA TYR A 690 -18.17 4.04 9.89
C TYR A 690 -18.08 3.17 8.64
N GLN A 691 -17.21 2.15 8.64
CA GLN A 691 -17.10 1.25 7.50
C GLN A 691 -18.31 0.32 7.39
N LEU A 692 -18.88 -0.19 8.50
CA LEU A 692 -20.12 -0.97 8.45
C LEU A 692 -21.32 -0.13 7.95
N ALA A 693 -21.43 1.12 8.39
CA ALA A 693 -22.45 2.05 7.89
C ALA A 693 -22.24 2.36 6.39
N GLY A 694 -21.00 2.60 5.99
CA GLY A 694 -20.62 2.82 4.58
C GLY A 694 -21.00 1.63 3.70
N ILE A 695 -20.69 0.40 4.14
CA ILE A 695 -21.06 -0.84 3.45
C ILE A 695 -22.58 -0.94 3.28
N ALA A 696 -23.36 -0.74 4.34
CA ALA A 696 -24.81 -0.86 4.26
C ALA A 696 -25.41 0.14 3.24
N ILE A 697 -24.96 1.40 3.27
CA ILE A 697 -25.43 2.44 2.34
C ILE A 697 -24.99 2.11 0.90
N SER A 698 -23.73 1.72 0.69
CA SER A 698 -23.22 1.44 -0.65
C SER A 698 -23.89 0.22 -1.28
N VAL A 699 -24.17 -0.84 -0.50
CA VAL A 699 -24.95 -2.01 -0.98
C VAL A 699 -26.32 -1.57 -1.48
N CYS A 700 -27.04 -0.81 -0.67
CA CYS A 700 -28.38 -0.35 -1.01
C CYS A 700 -28.37 0.52 -2.27
N VAL A 701 -27.49 1.52 -2.34
CA VAL A 701 -27.45 2.47 -3.47
C VAL A 701 -27.04 1.78 -4.76
N GLN A 702 -25.92 1.05 -4.78
CA GLN A 702 -25.39 0.47 -6.02
C GLN A 702 -26.31 -0.62 -6.59
N THR A 703 -26.79 -1.53 -5.73
CA THR A 703 -27.67 -2.62 -6.20
C THR A 703 -29.00 -2.07 -6.71
N THR A 704 -29.62 -1.13 -5.98
CA THR A 704 -30.90 -0.54 -6.40
C THR A 704 -30.73 0.26 -7.69
N LEU A 705 -29.64 1.01 -7.83
CA LEU A 705 -29.35 1.77 -9.04
C LEU A 705 -29.12 0.85 -10.24
N PHE A 706 -28.37 -0.23 -10.08
CA PHE A 706 -28.17 -1.22 -11.14
C PHE A 706 -29.51 -1.81 -11.63
N PHE A 707 -30.37 -2.25 -10.70
CA PHE A 707 -31.70 -2.77 -11.03
C PHE A 707 -32.59 -1.71 -11.68
N TRP A 708 -32.47 -0.45 -11.26
CA TRP A 708 -33.18 0.65 -11.89
C TRP A 708 -32.69 0.91 -13.33
N LEU A 709 -31.37 0.84 -13.58
CA LEU A 709 -30.77 1.05 -14.90
C LEU A 709 -31.20 -0.03 -15.90
N ILE A 710 -31.08 -1.31 -15.52
CA ILE A 710 -31.42 -2.43 -16.39
C ILE A 710 -32.93 -2.47 -16.75
N ASP A 711 -33.80 -2.05 -15.83
CA ASP A 711 -35.25 -2.05 -16.06
C ASP A 711 -35.72 -0.83 -16.89
N ARG A 712 -34.95 0.26 -16.91
CA ARG A 712 -35.33 1.52 -17.60
C ARG A 712 -34.63 1.73 -18.92
N ILE A 713 -33.41 1.22 -19.10
CA ILE A 713 -32.60 1.42 -20.30
C ILE A 713 -32.85 0.24 -21.25
N PRO A 714 -33.54 0.44 -22.38
CA PRO A 714 -33.74 -0.63 -23.34
C PRO A 714 -32.41 -1.03 -23.98
N HIS A 715 -32.24 -2.33 -24.24
CA HIS A 715 -31.05 -2.91 -24.89
C HIS A 715 -29.71 -2.65 -24.17
N MET A 716 -29.73 -2.35 -22.87
CA MET A 716 -28.53 -2.29 -22.04
C MET A 716 -27.74 -3.61 -22.15
N CYS A 717 -26.42 -3.51 -22.34
CA CYS A 717 -25.50 -4.63 -22.54
C CYS A 717 -25.77 -5.49 -23.81
N ARG A 718 -26.57 -5.02 -24.76
CA ARG A 718 -26.87 -5.70 -26.04
C ARG A 718 -26.50 -4.80 -27.24
N ASP A 719 -26.51 -5.40 -28.43
CA ASP A 719 -26.33 -4.66 -29.69
C ASP A 719 -27.37 -3.55 -29.82
N GLY A 720 -26.91 -2.32 -30.12
CA GLY A 720 -27.75 -1.12 -30.15
C GLY A 720 -27.89 -0.37 -28.82
N GLY A 721 -27.29 -0.87 -27.73
CA GLY A 721 -27.34 -0.25 -26.39
C GLY A 721 -26.38 0.91 -26.13
N TYR A 722 -25.67 1.44 -27.14
CA TYR A 722 -24.64 2.48 -26.95
C TYR A 722 -25.24 3.72 -26.24
N PRO A 723 -24.61 4.24 -25.16
CA PRO A 723 -23.25 3.96 -24.65
C PRO A 723 -23.14 2.85 -23.58
N TRP A 724 -24.19 2.09 -23.31
CA TRP A 724 -24.28 1.08 -22.24
C TRP A 724 -23.85 -0.32 -22.72
N VAL A 725 -22.54 -0.49 -22.90
CA VAL A 725 -21.93 -1.70 -23.50
C VAL A 725 -21.62 -2.79 -22.46
N CYS A 726 -21.46 -2.43 -21.17
CA CYS A 726 -21.23 -3.38 -20.07
C CYS A 726 -19.99 -4.28 -20.25
N ARG A 727 -18.83 -3.67 -20.57
CA ARG A 727 -17.58 -4.40 -20.88
C ARG A 727 -17.16 -5.37 -19.77
N SER A 728 -17.24 -4.94 -18.50
CA SER A 728 -16.85 -5.76 -17.35
C SER A 728 -17.82 -6.92 -17.11
N THR A 729 -19.13 -6.66 -17.14
CA THR A 729 -20.18 -7.68 -17.04
C THR A 729 -20.05 -8.74 -18.14
N ASN A 730 -19.76 -8.34 -19.38
CA ASN A 730 -19.53 -9.27 -20.49
C ASN A 730 -18.25 -10.10 -20.34
N LEU A 731 -17.21 -9.55 -19.72
CA LEU A 731 -16.00 -10.29 -19.34
C LEU A 731 -16.32 -11.38 -18.30
N VAL A 732 -17.08 -11.03 -17.25
CA VAL A 732 -17.52 -11.98 -16.22
C VAL A 732 -18.39 -13.09 -16.82
N TYR A 733 -19.29 -12.73 -17.74
CA TYR A 733 -20.12 -13.68 -18.47
C TYR A 733 -19.28 -14.64 -19.33
N SER A 734 -18.39 -14.12 -20.16
CA SER A 734 -17.51 -14.92 -21.03
C SER A 734 -16.62 -15.86 -20.20
N ALA A 735 -16.07 -15.37 -19.09
CA ALA A 735 -15.24 -16.18 -18.21
C ALA A 735 -16.04 -17.30 -17.51
N SER A 736 -17.29 -17.05 -17.12
CA SER A 736 -18.17 -18.09 -16.55
C SER A 736 -18.41 -19.24 -17.51
N ILE A 737 -18.39 -18.96 -18.81
CA ILE A 737 -18.56 -19.97 -19.86
C ILE A 737 -17.29 -20.77 -20.06
N ILE A 738 -16.14 -20.10 -20.16
CA ILE A 738 -14.83 -20.76 -20.32
C ILE A 738 -14.59 -21.72 -19.14
N TRP A 739 -14.75 -21.22 -17.92
CA TRP A 739 -14.36 -21.96 -16.73
C TRP A 739 -15.40 -22.96 -16.26
N ASN A 740 -16.69 -22.60 -16.17
CA ASN A 740 -17.70 -23.49 -15.61
C ASN A 740 -18.51 -24.24 -16.66
N LEU A 741 -18.84 -23.60 -17.79
CA LEU A 741 -19.71 -24.23 -18.79
C LEU A 741 -18.93 -25.25 -19.65
N ILE A 742 -17.81 -24.85 -20.25
CA ILE A 742 -16.93 -25.73 -21.04
C ILE A 742 -16.11 -26.61 -20.10
N GLY A 743 -15.53 -25.99 -19.07
CA GLY A 743 -14.74 -26.65 -18.05
C GLY A 743 -13.23 -26.66 -18.36
N PRO A 744 -12.36 -26.56 -17.34
CA PRO A 744 -10.91 -26.53 -17.50
C PRO A 744 -10.37 -27.87 -18.02
N LEU A 745 -11.08 -28.98 -17.84
CA LEU A 745 -10.68 -30.28 -18.40
C LEU A 745 -10.69 -30.29 -19.93
N LYS A 746 -11.56 -29.52 -20.59
CA LYS A 746 -11.56 -29.41 -22.06
C LYS A 746 -10.56 -28.38 -22.57
N VAL A 747 -10.35 -27.30 -21.81
CA VAL A 747 -9.44 -26.22 -22.19
C VAL A 747 -7.99 -26.55 -21.87
N PHE A 748 -7.68 -27.16 -20.73
CA PHE A 748 -6.33 -27.44 -20.25
C PHE A 748 -6.04 -28.94 -20.04
N GLY A 749 -7.01 -29.82 -20.26
CA GLY A 749 -6.82 -31.26 -20.10
C GLY A 749 -6.05 -31.92 -21.25
N GLN A 750 -5.95 -33.25 -21.18
CA GLN A 750 -5.23 -34.05 -22.17
C GLN A 750 -5.86 -33.89 -23.56
N GLY A 751 -5.02 -33.61 -24.57
CA GLY A 751 -5.46 -33.37 -25.94
C GLY A 751 -5.63 -31.90 -26.32
N SER A 752 -5.59 -30.96 -25.36
CA SER A 752 -5.55 -29.53 -25.64
C SER A 752 -4.10 -29.02 -25.80
N PRO A 753 -3.83 -28.07 -26.71
CA PRO A 753 -2.53 -27.41 -26.80
C PRO A 753 -2.14 -26.68 -25.50
N TYR A 754 -3.10 -26.31 -24.66
CA TYR A 754 -2.87 -25.55 -23.43
C TYR A 754 -2.54 -26.42 -22.21
N SER A 755 -2.54 -27.74 -22.34
CA SER A 755 -2.23 -28.66 -21.24
C SER A 755 -0.89 -28.39 -20.53
N PRO A 756 0.19 -27.98 -21.23
CA PRO A 756 1.46 -27.65 -20.58
C PRO A 756 1.35 -26.52 -19.55
N LEU A 757 0.35 -25.63 -19.63
CA LEU A 757 0.20 -24.52 -18.69
C LEU A 757 -0.10 -24.99 -17.25
N LEU A 758 -0.65 -26.20 -17.08
CA LEU A 758 -0.87 -26.79 -15.75
C LEU A 758 0.44 -27.09 -15.01
N TRP A 759 1.57 -27.25 -15.73
CA TRP A 759 2.89 -27.34 -15.11
C TRP A 759 3.29 -26.04 -14.39
N GLY A 760 2.60 -24.93 -14.66
CA GLY A 760 2.71 -23.69 -13.91
C GLY A 760 2.55 -23.90 -12.40
N PHE A 761 1.66 -24.78 -11.94
CA PHE A 761 1.51 -25.09 -10.52
C PHE A 761 2.79 -25.64 -9.89
N LEU A 762 3.42 -26.63 -10.56
CA LEU A 762 4.66 -27.24 -10.09
C LEU A 762 5.82 -26.28 -10.20
N PHE A 763 5.91 -25.54 -11.30
CA PHE A 763 6.93 -24.50 -11.48
C PHE A 763 6.85 -23.45 -10.37
N GLY A 764 5.66 -22.94 -10.07
CA GLY A 764 5.42 -22.00 -8.99
C GLY A 764 5.75 -22.55 -7.60
N LEU A 765 5.47 -23.83 -7.35
CA LEU A 765 5.79 -24.50 -6.09
C LEU A 765 7.31 -24.57 -5.86
N PHE A 766 8.09 -24.92 -6.88
CA PHE A 766 9.52 -25.14 -6.74
C PHE A 766 10.36 -23.87 -6.90
N LEU A 767 9.93 -22.90 -7.72
CA LEU A 767 10.76 -21.73 -8.08
C LEU A 767 11.24 -20.88 -6.88
N PRO A 768 10.46 -20.65 -5.81
CA PRO A 768 10.94 -19.93 -4.63
C PRO A 768 12.02 -20.66 -3.83
N VAL A 769 12.07 -22.00 -3.90
CA VAL A 769 12.92 -22.82 -3.04
C VAL A 769 14.42 -22.61 -3.35
N PRO A 770 14.90 -22.70 -4.60
CA PRO A 770 16.28 -22.38 -4.93
C PRO A 770 16.69 -20.96 -4.55
N VAL A 771 15.81 -19.98 -4.80
CA VAL A 771 16.10 -18.57 -4.49
C VAL A 771 16.26 -18.36 -2.98
N TYR A 772 15.42 -19.00 -2.18
CA TYR A 772 15.52 -18.96 -0.72
C TYR A 772 16.84 -19.53 -0.20
N PHE A 773 17.27 -20.70 -0.70
CA PHE A 773 18.56 -21.27 -0.31
C PHE A 773 19.75 -20.42 -0.81
N LEU A 774 19.64 -19.85 -2.00
CA LEU A 774 20.68 -18.98 -2.56
C LEU A 774 20.87 -17.71 -1.72
N GLN A 775 19.77 -17.07 -1.30
CA GLN A 775 19.80 -15.91 -0.42
C GLN A 775 20.42 -16.21 0.95
N ARG A 776 20.19 -17.41 1.50
CA ARG A 776 20.80 -17.85 2.75
C ARG A 776 22.27 -18.23 2.61
N ARG A 777 22.67 -18.78 1.46
CA ARG A 777 24.06 -19.16 1.19
C ARG A 777 24.96 -17.94 0.99
N PHE A 778 24.42 -16.85 0.45
CA PHE A 778 25.13 -15.61 0.15
C PHE A 778 24.51 -14.38 0.83
N PRO A 779 24.55 -14.30 2.17
CA PRO A 779 23.91 -13.21 2.92
C PRO A 779 24.58 -11.84 2.71
N ARG A 780 25.82 -11.82 2.21
CA ARG A 780 26.60 -10.60 1.95
C ARG A 780 26.10 -9.80 0.73
N HIS A 781 25.35 -10.42 -0.19
CA HIS A 781 24.87 -9.75 -1.39
C HIS A 781 23.47 -9.17 -1.18
N GLU A 782 23.39 -7.86 -0.95
CA GLU A 782 22.13 -7.16 -0.67
C GLU A 782 21.10 -7.27 -1.80
N TRP A 783 21.54 -7.27 -3.06
CA TRP A 783 20.64 -7.38 -4.22
C TRP A 783 19.89 -8.72 -4.27
N LEU A 784 20.53 -9.82 -3.84
CA LEU A 784 19.89 -11.13 -3.78
C LEU A 784 18.74 -11.15 -2.78
N ARG A 785 18.85 -10.43 -1.64
CA ARG A 785 17.80 -10.33 -0.61
C ARG A 785 16.54 -9.65 -1.12
N ASN A 786 16.66 -8.85 -2.18
CA ASN A 786 15.58 -8.08 -2.77
C ASN A 786 14.85 -8.82 -3.91
N ILE A 787 15.13 -10.12 -4.12
CA ILE A 787 14.46 -10.94 -5.13
C ILE A 787 13.23 -11.61 -4.51
N TYR A 788 12.06 -11.29 -5.08
CA TYR A 788 10.76 -11.81 -4.67
C TYR A 788 10.09 -12.50 -5.85
N VAL A 789 10.26 -13.82 -5.94
CA VAL A 789 9.73 -14.66 -7.01
C VAL A 789 8.22 -14.44 -7.26
N PRO A 790 7.35 -14.35 -6.23
CA PRO A 790 5.92 -14.11 -6.46
C PRO A 790 5.63 -12.77 -7.17
N VAL A 791 6.44 -11.74 -6.88
CA VAL A 791 6.30 -10.41 -7.48
C VAL A 791 6.78 -10.44 -8.94
N ILE A 792 7.84 -11.20 -9.24
CA ILE A 792 8.30 -11.43 -10.63
C ILE A 792 7.20 -12.11 -11.44
N LEU A 793 6.62 -13.20 -10.93
CA LEU A 793 5.56 -13.93 -11.63
C LEU A 793 4.27 -13.11 -11.78
N SER A 794 4.09 -12.07 -10.96
CA SER A 794 2.98 -11.13 -11.09
C SER A 794 3.21 -10.07 -12.19
N GLY A 795 4.39 -10.04 -12.84
CA GLY A 795 4.79 -9.02 -13.82
C GLY A 795 4.00 -8.98 -15.12
N ILE A 796 3.15 -9.98 -15.38
CA ILE A 796 2.22 -9.98 -16.52
C ILE A 796 0.76 -10.17 -16.11
N VAL A 797 0.51 -10.28 -14.80
CA VAL A 797 -0.81 -10.58 -14.25
C VAL A 797 -1.61 -9.28 -14.24
N GLY A 798 -2.43 -9.09 -15.28
CA GLY A 798 -3.16 -7.85 -15.58
C GLY A 798 -3.22 -7.54 -17.08
N LEU A 799 -2.36 -8.18 -17.86
CA LEU A 799 -2.47 -8.27 -19.31
C LEU A 799 -3.40 -9.46 -19.66
N PRO A 800 -4.29 -9.32 -20.64
CA PRO A 800 -5.10 -8.13 -20.93
C PRO A 800 -6.21 -7.95 -19.86
N PRO A 801 -6.79 -6.74 -19.64
CA PRO A 801 -7.03 -5.64 -20.58
C PRO A 801 -6.01 -4.48 -20.56
N MET A 802 -4.99 -4.53 -19.71
CA MET A 802 -4.07 -3.40 -19.55
C MET A 802 -3.15 -3.21 -20.77
N PRO A 803 -3.03 -2.01 -21.36
CA PRO A 803 -2.08 -1.75 -22.43
C PRO A 803 -0.63 -2.10 -22.03
N PRO A 804 0.14 -2.78 -22.88
CA PRO A 804 1.52 -3.16 -22.55
C PRO A 804 2.49 -2.00 -22.28
N VAL A 805 2.23 -0.82 -22.85
CA VAL A 805 3.04 0.40 -22.60
C VAL A 805 3.03 0.86 -21.14
N ASP A 806 2.03 0.46 -20.36
CA ASP A 806 1.87 0.86 -18.97
C ASP A 806 3.05 0.38 -18.12
N PHE A 807 3.54 -0.85 -18.34
CA PHE A 807 4.65 -1.44 -17.57
C PHE A 807 5.99 -0.69 -17.69
N PRO A 808 6.56 -0.47 -18.90
CA PRO A 808 7.82 0.25 -19.04
C PRO A 808 7.70 1.71 -18.59
N MET A 809 6.58 2.38 -18.87
CA MET A 809 6.37 3.77 -18.45
C MET A 809 6.25 3.89 -16.93
N TRP A 810 5.48 3.01 -16.30
CA TRP A 810 5.37 2.90 -14.85
C TRP A 810 6.74 2.63 -14.20
N PHE A 811 7.52 1.70 -14.74
CA PHE A 811 8.86 1.39 -14.23
C PHE A 811 9.84 2.56 -14.38
N LEU A 812 9.88 3.22 -15.54
CA LEU A 812 10.75 4.38 -15.78
C LEU A 812 10.47 5.51 -14.80
N PHE A 813 9.20 5.80 -14.55
CA PHE A 813 8.80 6.81 -13.59
C PHE A 813 9.16 6.40 -12.14
N GLY A 814 8.93 5.14 -11.79
CA GLY A 814 9.37 4.56 -10.51
C GLY A 814 10.89 4.64 -10.32
N PHE A 815 11.68 4.35 -11.36
CA PHE A 815 13.15 4.49 -11.35
C PHE A 815 13.57 5.94 -11.14
N ALA A 816 12.97 6.89 -11.87
CA ALA A 816 13.29 8.31 -11.72
C ALA A 816 13.07 8.78 -10.28
N PHE A 817 11.92 8.49 -9.66
CA PHE A 817 11.62 9.01 -8.33
C PHE A 817 12.22 8.18 -7.18
N ASN A 818 12.13 6.85 -7.25
CA ASN A 818 12.52 5.99 -6.13
C ASN A 818 13.99 5.57 -6.15
N PHE A 819 14.69 5.71 -7.29
CA PHE A 819 16.13 5.49 -7.38
C PHE A 819 16.91 6.80 -7.54
N VAL A 820 16.64 7.60 -8.58
CA VAL A 820 17.44 8.81 -8.88
C VAL A 820 17.15 9.92 -7.88
N VAL A 821 15.90 10.38 -7.78
CA VAL A 821 15.52 11.49 -6.90
C VAL A 821 15.75 11.14 -5.44
N ARG A 822 15.43 9.91 -5.02
CA ARG A 822 15.71 9.43 -3.66
C ARG A 822 17.20 9.45 -3.32
N ARG A 823 18.10 9.12 -4.26
CA ARG A 823 19.56 9.07 -4.02
C ARG A 823 20.23 10.45 -4.06
N TYR A 824 19.85 11.30 -5.01
CA TYR A 824 20.52 12.60 -5.22
C TYR A 824 19.82 13.78 -4.54
N TRP A 825 18.50 13.71 -4.32
CA TRP A 825 17.68 14.77 -3.71
C TRP A 825 16.79 14.23 -2.59
N HIS A 826 17.42 13.51 -1.67
CA HIS A 826 16.76 12.79 -0.58
C HIS A 826 15.82 13.65 0.27
N ALA A 827 16.25 14.85 0.68
CA ALA A 827 15.42 15.77 1.47
C ALA A 827 14.17 16.26 0.70
N TRP A 828 14.27 16.42 -0.62
CA TRP A 828 13.12 16.77 -1.46
C TRP A 828 12.16 15.58 -1.55
N TRP A 829 12.70 14.37 -1.75
CA TRP A 829 11.92 13.14 -1.84
C TRP A 829 11.11 12.90 -0.56
N GLN A 830 11.74 12.99 0.61
CA GLN A 830 11.06 12.82 1.90
C GLN A 830 9.92 13.83 2.12
N LYS A 831 10.09 15.07 1.66
CA LYS A 831 9.11 16.14 1.91
C LYS A 831 7.95 16.16 0.91
N TYR A 832 8.22 15.89 -0.37
CA TYR A 832 7.30 16.21 -1.47
C TYR A 832 6.87 15.02 -2.32
N SER A 833 7.54 13.85 -2.30
CA SER A 833 7.21 12.75 -3.23
C SER A 833 5.75 12.28 -3.12
N PHE A 834 5.27 12.04 -1.90
CA PHE A 834 3.88 11.63 -1.71
C PHE A 834 2.87 12.74 -2.02
N THR A 835 3.22 13.98 -1.69
CA THR A 835 2.41 15.16 -2.05
C THR A 835 2.34 15.36 -3.56
N LEU A 836 3.42 15.05 -4.29
CA LEU A 836 3.44 15.08 -5.75
C LEU A 836 2.48 14.03 -6.33
N SER A 837 2.57 12.78 -5.89
CA SER A 837 1.63 11.73 -6.33
C SER A 837 0.19 12.15 -6.05
N ALA A 838 -0.10 12.57 -4.82
CA ALA A 838 -1.43 13.02 -4.43
C ALA A 838 -1.97 14.16 -5.31
N GLY A 839 -1.12 15.15 -5.63
CA GLY A 839 -1.47 16.26 -6.50
C GLY A 839 -1.71 15.84 -7.95
N LEU A 840 -0.86 14.98 -8.51
CA LEU A 840 -1.00 14.45 -9.87
C LEU A 840 -2.27 13.60 -10.00
N ASP A 841 -2.50 12.66 -9.08
CA ASP A 841 -3.66 11.77 -9.05
C ASP A 841 -4.98 12.56 -8.87
N SER A 842 -5.00 13.54 -7.97
CA SER A 842 -6.20 14.36 -7.72
C SER A 842 -6.52 15.28 -8.91
N GLY A 843 -5.50 15.88 -9.53
CA GLY A 843 -5.66 16.75 -10.70
C GLY A 843 -6.15 15.98 -11.92
N LEU A 844 -5.58 14.79 -12.17
CA LEU A 844 -6.01 13.86 -13.20
C LEU A 844 -7.49 13.50 -13.00
N ALA A 845 -7.87 13.07 -11.80
CA ALA A 845 -9.21 12.59 -11.52
C ALA A 845 -10.28 13.68 -11.74
N LEU A 846 -10.07 14.90 -11.24
CA LEU A 846 -11.00 16.01 -11.46
C LEU A 846 -11.02 16.49 -12.91
N SER A 847 -9.87 16.49 -13.60
CA SER A 847 -9.81 16.84 -15.02
C SER A 847 -10.55 15.82 -15.89
N GLY A 848 -10.41 14.52 -15.61
CA GLY A 848 -11.15 13.47 -16.30
C GLY A 848 -12.66 13.56 -16.10
N ILE A 849 -13.12 13.84 -14.88
CA ILE A 849 -14.54 14.10 -14.61
C ILE A 849 -15.04 15.31 -15.40
N PHE A 850 -14.27 16.41 -15.40
CA PHE A 850 -14.64 17.59 -16.14
C PHE A 850 -14.70 17.33 -17.65
N GLN A 851 -13.67 16.72 -18.23
CA GLN A 851 -13.62 16.40 -19.67
C GLN A 851 -14.78 15.49 -20.06
N PHE A 852 -15.11 14.50 -19.24
CA PHE A 852 -16.23 13.64 -19.51
C PHE A 852 -17.57 14.41 -19.49
N LEU A 853 -17.86 15.14 -18.40
CA LEU A 853 -19.15 15.81 -18.21
C LEU A 853 -19.34 16.98 -19.19
N ALA A 854 -18.28 17.76 -19.43
CA ALA A 854 -18.34 18.95 -20.26
C ALA A 854 -18.18 18.64 -21.76
N LEU A 855 -17.41 17.62 -22.13
CA LEU A 855 -17.04 17.35 -23.53
C LEU A 855 -17.63 16.03 -24.02
N THR A 856 -17.19 14.90 -23.46
CA THR A 856 -17.54 13.55 -23.97
C THR A 856 -19.04 13.29 -23.92
N GLN A 857 -19.71 13.66 -22.83
CA GLN A 857 -21.15 13.48 -22.66
C GLN A 857 -21.98 14.36 -23.60
N ASN A 858 -21.46 15.53 -23.99
CA ASN A 858 -22.10 16.43 -24.94
C ASN A 858 -21.78 16.07 -26.41
N GLY A 859 -21.11 14.93 -26.65
CA GLY A 859 -20.77 14.46 -27.98
C GLY A 859 -19.68 15.28 -28.68
N ILE A 860 -18.99 16.16 -27.95
CA ILE A 860 -17.92 16.98 -28.50
C ILE A 860 -16.70 16.07 -28.71
N LYS A 861 -16.34 15.82 -29.96
CA LYS A 861 -15.16 15.03 -30.35
C LYS A 861 -14.34 15.83 -31.36
N LEU A 862 -13.02 15.86 -31.16
CA LEU A 862 -12.08 16.45 -32.11
C LEU A 862 -11.50 15.31 -32.97
N ASP A 863 -11.89 15.21 -34.24
CA ASP A 863 -11.26 14.26 -35.18
C ASP A 863 -10.13 14.95 -35.96
N TRP A 864 -8.90 14.64 -35.58
CA TRP A 864 -7.68 15.05 -36.27
C TRP A 864 -6.56 14.05 -35.95
N TRP A 865 -5.38 14.17 -36.59
CA TRP A 865 -4.31 13.17 -36.46
C TRP A 865 -3.93 12.88 -35.00
N GLY A 866 -3.93 13.90 -34.13
CA GLY A 866 -3.57 13.77 -32.72
C GLY A 866 -4.56 12.94 -31.89
N ASN A 867 -5.76 12.65 -32.40
CA ASN A 867 -6.78 11.84 -31.73
C ASN A 867 -7.00 10.46 -32.37
N ARG A 868 -6.28 10.15 -33.45
CA ARG A 868 -6.37 8.84 -34.14
C ARG A 868 -5.32 7.88 -33.60
N VAL A 869 -5.49 7.44 -32.34
CA VAL A 869 -4.50 6.59 -31.65
C VAL A 869 -4.28 5.25 -32.38
N ASP A 870 -5.37 4.60 -32.80
CA ASP A 870 -5.31 3.31 -33.49
C ASP A 870 -4.72 3.41 -34.91
N ALA A 871 -4.67 4.61 -35.49
CA ALA A 871 -4.12 4.82 -36.84
C ALA A 871 -2.59 4.73 -36.87
N GLN A 872 -1.91 4.87 -35.72
CA GLN A 872 -0.44 4.82 -35.68
C GLN A 872 0.10 3.45 -36.04
N CYS A 873 -0.54 2.38 -35.56
CA CYS A 873 -0.09 1.00 -35.71
C CYS A 873 -1.20 0.14 -36.35
N ALA A 874 -1.72 0.54 -37.51
CA ALA A 874 -2.89 -0.10 -38.12
C ALA A 874 -2.75 -1.62 -38.37
N LEU A 875 -1.51 -2.12 -38.54
CA LEU A 875 -1.24 -3.54 -38.80
C LEU A 875 -1.10 -4.39 -37.53
N SER A 876 -1.06 -3.82 -36.32
CA SER A 876 -0.81 -4.58 -35.09
C SER A 876 -1.90 -5.59 -34.74
N SER A 877 -3.16 -5.28 -35.09
CA SER A 877 -4.30 -6.18 -34.86
C SER A 877 -4.36 -7.34 -35.85
N THR A 878 -3.59 -7.29 -36.94
CA THR A 878 -3.57 -8.36 -37.94
C THR A 878 -2.61 -9.48 -37.49
N PRO A 879 -3.05 -10.75 -37.49
CA PRO A 879 -2.17 -11.87 -37.13
C PRO A 879 -0.94 -11.97 -38.02
N TRP A 880 0.15 -12.53 -37.49
CA TRP A 880 1.41 -12.68 -38.24
C TRP A 880 1.28 -13.63 -39.44
N ARG A 881 0.53 -14.72 -39.26
CA ARG A 881 0.18 -15.64 -40.35
C ARG A 881 -1.24 -15.38 -40.80
N PRO A 882 -1.54 -15.43 -42.11
CA PRO A 882 -2.90 -15.33 -42.58
C PRO A 882 -3.76 -16.43 -41.94
N LEU A 883 -5.04 -16.10 -41.72
CA LEU A 883 -6.02 -17.07 -41.28
C LEU A 883 -6.04 -18.22 -42.31
N VAL A 884 -5.95 -19.45 -41.82
CA VAL A 884 -6.08 -20.63 -42.69
C VAL A 884 -7.52 -20.60 -43.20
N SER A 885 -7.71 -20.29 -44.48
CA SER A 885 -8.99 -20.42 -45.14
C SER A 885 -9.35 -21.91 -45.13
N GLY A 886 -10.27 -22.28 -44.24
CA GLY A 886 -10.90 -23.60 -44.22
C GLY A 886 -11.87 -23.75 -45.38
#